data_AF-A0A2D7BQY9-F1
#
_entry.id   AF-A0A2D7BQY9-F1
#
_cell.length_a   1.000
_cell.length_b   1.000
_cell.length_c   1.000
_cell.angle_alpha   90.00
_cell.angle_beta   90.00
_cell.angle_gamma   90.00
#
_symmetry.space_group_name_H-M   'P 1'
#
loop_
_entity.id
_entity.type
_entity.pdbx_description
1 polymer ?
#
loop_
_entity_poly.entity_id
_entity_poly.type
_entity_poly.pdbx_seq_one_letter_code
_entity_poly.pdbx_strand_id
1 'polypeptide(L)'
;FAQVTNPPIDPIREETVMSLFSYLGARANILNLELDNEKRIFLKQPILSSLDIAKIESLGKKDSLNFKSKRIDIVFSKNDKEKDVKEKLLEISRNAERLVKTNKAKIIILSDRKASKNYVPFPAALAVSSVHHHLVNKGIRTDCSIIIETGEAREIHHFCVLAGYGAEAINPYLAFDTIKILANDLNYEQKKYSVLEDNYKAAIGKGMLKVMSKMGISTYQSYNGAQIFDAVGLNSEFINNYFPGTSSLIEGIGFSETIRESKKRHELAISKKIEKKQRLDLGGEYAYRIKGEKHVWDPISIAALQHSVRSDNKKKYEEFADYLNTDSQGIMNPRSLFSIKKSKKKISIDEVEPAKEIVKRFSTGAMSFGSISREAHTTLAIAMNSLGGRSNTGEGGEERDRYILRKNGDNLKSAIKQVASGRFGVTTEYLVNSKDIQIKIAQGAKPGEGGQLPGHKVDKVIADVRFSTPGVGLISPPPHHDIYSIEDLAQLIFDLKNVNPQARISVKLVSEVGVGTVAAGVAKAKADHITISGFEGGTGASPLTSIKHAGSPWELGLAETQQTLVLNNLRSRISLQVDGGLRTGRDVLIGGLLGADEFGFSTAPLISIGCIMMRKCHLNTCPVGIATQDKELRNKFEGKPEHVVKYFFFVAEEVRKILADMGFKKFDQIIGRTDKLVFNKALANWKTQGLDFSNLFYSPKVDKGVDIFNTKKQQHDIKNVIDKKFISSFKKNYKRGKKLEFKCSINNTDRSTGAMFSGFLANKFGHNGLNEDTVKISLLGTAGQSFGAFTTYGVTLSLAGEGNDYVGKGLSGGKIYIKPSKDSKVVAENSIIVGNTVLYGAVSGQCYFRGIAGERFAVRNSGAWAVVEGLGDHGCEYMTGGVVICLGDTGKNFGAGMSGGLAYVYDPNNSFLKNCNMSLIEVAKMTLETSVNKKFLNYEFLSSNMLKYHSERLYFMLTRHYKYTNSSVAFTLLKNFKITLKNFKLVIPIDYKKALINIENKDSENIRMKG
;
A
#
# COMPACT_ATOMS: atom_id res chain seq x y z
N PHE A 1 9.81 5.38 0.97
CA PHE A 1 8.60 5.34 0.09
C PHE A 1 7.69 6.47 0.54
N ALA A 2 6.58 6.76 -0.14
CA ALA A 2 5.70 7.84 0.26
C ALA A 2 4.61 7.34 1.21
N GLN A 3 4.32 8.14 2.25
CA GLN A 3 3.18 7.96 3.13
C GLN A 3 2.67 9.32 3.62
N VAL A 4 1.38 9.58 3.38
CA VAL A 4 0.64 10.80 3.78
C VAL A 4 1.08 12.09 3.10
N THR A 5 2.36 12.46 3.14
CA THR A 5 2.89 13.73 2.62
C THR A 5 2.65 13.93 1.14
N ASN A 6 2.70 12.84 0.40
CA ASN A 6 2.45 12.74 -1.03
C ASN A 6 2.00 11.29 -1.34
N PRO A 7 1.33 11.04 -2.46
CA PRO A 7 0.85 9.71 -2.82
C PRO A 7 1.89 8.90 -3.63
N PRO A 8 1.89 7.56 -3.52
CA PRO A 8 2.45 6.70 -4.56
C PRO A 8 1.61 6.76 -5.84
N ILE A 9 2.18 6.31 -6.96
CA ILE A 9 1.52 6.20 -8.28
C ILE A 9 1.22 4.73 -8.60
N ASP A 10 0.16 4.43 -9.36
CA ASP A 10 -0.03 3.09 -9.93
C ASP A 10 0.84 2.90 -11.19
N PRO A 11 1.89 2.07 -11.14
CA PRO A 11 2.84 1.92 -12.24
C PRO A 11 2.31 1.11 -13.42
N ILE A 12 1.06 0.63 -13.36
CA ILE A 12 0.44 -0.18 -14.39
C ILE A 12 -0.78 0.51 -14.98
N ARG A 13 -1.60 1.18 -14.15
CA ARG A 13 -2.86 1.82 -14.58
C ARG A 13 -2.61 3.25 -15.01
N GLU A 14 -1.56 3.86 -14.48
CA GLU A 14 -1.09 5.21 -14.82
C GLU A 14 0.28 5.15 -15.52
N GLU A 15 0.61 4.03 -16.19
CA GLU A 15 1.89 3.84 -16.91
C GLU A 15 2.15 4.96 -17.92
N THR A 16 1.10 5.57 -18.48
CA THR A 16 1.17 6.66 -19.46
C THR A 16 1.86 7.93 -18.94
N VAL A 17 1.88 8.15 -17.62
CA VAL A 17 2.59 9.29 -17.01
C VAL A 17 3.99 8.93 -16.56
N MET A 18 4.40 7.66 -16.66
CA MET A 18 5.70 7.17 -16.22
C MET A 18 6.67 6.95 -17.37
N SER A 19 7.97 7.04 -17.12
CA SER A 19 8.99 6.82 -18.13
C SER A 19 10.31 6.29 -17.58
N LEU A 20 10.90 5.35 -18.32
CA LEU A 20 12.25 4.84 -18.11
C LEU A 20 13.29 5.46 -19.05
N PHE A 21 12.92 6.53 -19.77
CA PHE A 21 13.84 7.14 -20.73
C PHE A 21 15.10 7.67 -20.05
N SER A 22 16.22 7.52 -20.74
CA SER A 22 17.53 7.98 -20.29
C SER A 22 18.29 8.54 -21.49
N TYR A 23 19.23 9.45 -21.24
CA TYR A 23 20.08 10.05 -22.26
C TYR A 23 21.54 9.85 -21.87
N LEU A 24 22.35 9.37 -22.81
CA LEU A 24 23.79 9.25 -22.62
C LEU A 24 24.55 10.35 -23.36
N GLY A 25 25.45 11.03 -22.66
CA GLY A 25 26.24 12.16 -23.14
C GLY A 25 26.23 13.31 -22.13
N ALA A 26 26.90 14.41 -22.51
CA ALA A 26 26.89 15.63 -21.73
C ALA A 26 25.50 16.29 -21.75
N ARG A 27 25.13 16.92 -20.63
CA ARG A 27 23.83 17.57 -20.44
C ARG A 27 23.91 19.03 -20.90
N ALA A 28 22.87 19.48 -21.60
CA ALA A 28 22.73 20.88 -21.99
C ALA A 28 22.81 21.82 -20.77
N ASN A 29 23.40 22.99 -21.00
CA ASN A 29 23.26 24.11 -20.09
C ASN A 29 21.82 24.65 -20.17
N ILE A 30 21.04 24.46 -19.11
CA ILE A 30 19.63 24.89 -19.03
C ILE A 30 19.46 26.42 -19.03
N LEU A 31 20.54 27.18 -18.83
CA LEU A 31 20.53 28.64 -18.88
C LEU A 31 20.90 29.18 -20.26
N ASN A 32 21.40 28.34 -21.18
CA ASN A 32 21.75 28.78 -22.52
C ASN A 32 20.49 28.81 -23.41
N LEU A 33 20.27 29.95 -24.07
CA LEU A 33 19.15 30.16 -24.99
C LEU A 33 19.47 29.68 -26.41
N GLU A 34 20.75 29.45 -26.72
CA GLU A 34 21.18 28.89 -28.01
C GLU A 34 20.89 27.40 -28.11
N LEU A 35 20.75 26.90 -29.35
CA LEU A 35 20.58 25.49 -29.64
C LEU A 35 21.78 24.69 -29.13
N ASP A 36 21.51 23.70 -28.28
CA ASP A 36 22.52 22.73 -27.86
C ASP A 36 22.94 21.85 -29.04
N ASN A 37 24.18 22.06 -29.51
CA ASN A 37 24.77 21.29 -30.59
C ASN A 37 25.38 19.95 -30.11
N GLU A 38 25.43 19.70 -28.79
CA GLU A 38 25.90 18.41 -28.26
C GLU A 38 24.87 17.31 -28.48
N LYS A 39 25.28 16.24 -29.17
CA LYS A 39 24.40 15.10 -29.43
C LYS A 39 24.41 14.13 -28.25
N ARG A 40 23.25 13.54 -27.97
CA ARG A 40 23.06 12.54 -26.92
C ARG A 40 22.43 11.27 -27.48
N ILE A 41 22.75 10.13 -26.89
CA ILE A 41 22.12 8.85 -27.22
C ILE A 41 20.83 8.72 -26.41
N PHE A 42 19.69 8.70 -27.09
CA PHE A 42 18.40 8.43 -26.46
C PHE A 42 18.22 6.93 -26.20
N LEU A 43 17.89 6.58 -24.96
CA LEU A 43 17.56 5.22 -24.54
C LEU A 43 16.08 5.14 -24.14
N LYS A 44 15.37 4.15 -24.68
CA LYS A 44 13.98 3.84 -24.28
C LYS A 44 13.87 3.27 -22.85
N GLN A 45 14.96 2.69 -22.34
CA GLN A 45 15.06 2.16 -20.98
C GLN A 45 16.54 2.05 -20.59
N PRO A 46 16.88 2.01 -19.29
CA PRO A 46 18.27 2.02 -18.84
C PRO A 46 18.96 0.65 -18.93
N ILE A 47 18.24 -0.42 -19.26
CA ILE A 47 18.81 -1.78 -19.30
C ILE A 47 19.38 -2.07 -20.68
N LEU A 48 20.70 -2.22 -20.75
CA LEU A 48 21.45 -2.43 -21.98
C LEU A 48 21.86 -3.90 -22.12
N SER A 49 21.79 -4.44 -23.34
CA SER A 49 22.43 -5.71 -23.67
C SER A 49 23.94 -5.55 -23.89
N SER A 50 24.68 -6.66 -23.89
CA SER A 50 26.10 -6.64 -24.27
C SER A 50 26.31 -6.14 -25.70
N LEU A 51 25.33 -6.37 -26.60
CA LEU A 51 25.35 -5.83 -27.97
C LEU A 51 25.13 -4.31 -27.97
N ASP A 52 24.29 -3.78 -27.08
CA ASP A 52 24.06 -2.33 -26.98
C ASP A 52 25.30 -1.60 -26.48
N ILE A 53 26.06 -2.19 -25.55
CA ILE A 53 27.39 -1.68 -25.15
C ILE A 53 28.34 -1.61 -26.36
N ALA A 54 28.42 -2.68 -27.16
CA ALA A 54 29.25 -2.69 -28.35
C ALA A 54 28.82 -1.64 -29.39
N LYS A 55 27.51 -1.39 -29.53
CA LYS A 55 26.98 -0.31 -30.39
C LYS A 55 27.40 1.07 -29.88
N ILE A 56 27.33 1.33 -28.57
CA ILE A 56 27.75 2.60 -27.96
C ILE A 56 29.25 2.83 -28.20
N GLU A 57 30.10 1.82 -27.97
CA GLU A 57 31.54 1.91 -28.26
C GLU A 57 31.83 2.15 -29.74
N SER A 58 31.06 1.52 -30.64
CA SER A 58 31.16 1.74 -32.09
C SER A 58 30.76 3.17 -32.51
N LEU A 59 29.69 3.71 -31.91
CA LEU A 59 29.27 5.09 -32.13
C LEU A 59 30.35 6.09 -31.70
N GLY A 60 30.98 5.87 -30.54
CA GLY A 60 32.07 6.71 -30.05
C GLY A 60 33.33 6.70 -30.94
N LYS A 61 33.53 5.67 -31.77
CA LYS A 61 34.59 5.64 -32.80
C LYS A 61 34.22 6.48 -34.02
N LYS A 62 32.93 6.55 -34.37
CA LYS A 62 32.43 7.31 -35.53
C LYS A 62 32.27 8.80 -35.23
N ASP A 63 31.76 9.13 -34.04
CA ASP A 63 31.59 10.52 -33.57
C ASP A 63 32.21 10.63 -32.17
N SER A 64 33.51 10.89 -32.16
CA SER A 64 34.30 11.01 -30.94
C SER A 64 34.12 12.35 -30.21
N LEU A 65 33.46 13.32 -30.84
CA LEU A 65 33.13 14.59 -30.18
C LEU A 65 31.98 14.40 -29.19
N ASN A 66 30.93 13.67 -29.61
CA ASN A 66 29.71 13.53 -28.84
C ASN A 66 29.61 12.23 -28.03
N PHE A 67 30.11 11.11 -28.57
CA PHE A 67 29.79 9.77 -28.02
C PHE A 67 30.99 8.98 -27.52
N LYS A 68 32.16 9.61 -27.39
CA LYS A 68 33.38 8.93 -26.99
C LYS A 68 33.21 8.26 -25.64
N SER A 69 33.31 6.93 -25.63
CA SER A 69 33.19 6.12 -24.42
C SER A 69 34.54 5.59 -23.95
N LYS A 70 34.71 5.46 -22.63
CA LYS A 70 35.88 4.84 -22.01
C LYS A 70 35.49 3.89 -20.91
N ARG A 71 36.11 2.72 -20.93
CA ARG A 71 35.92 1.67 -19.93
C ARG A 71 36.95 1.81 -18.82
N ILE A 72 36.48 1.72 -17.58
CA ILE A 72 37.32 1.69 -16.37
C ILE A 72 37.00 0.41 -15.61
N ASP A 73 38.02 -0.39 -15.33
CA ASP A 73 37.86 -1.64 -14.59
C ASP A 73 37.65 -1.34 -13.11
N ILE A 74 36.61 -1.93 -12.51
CA ILE A 74 36.27 -1.78 -11.10
C ILE A 74 36.65 -3.03 -10.30
N VAL A 75 37.93 -3.40 -10.37
CA VAL A 75 38.51 -4.55 -9.67
C VAL A 75 39.76 -4.15 -8.90
N PHE A 76 40.08 -4.91 -7.85
CA PHE A 76 41.34 -4.81 -7.08
C PHE A 76 41.99 -6.18 -6.94
N SER A 77 43.28 -6.25 -6.63
CA SER A 77 43.96 -7.54 -6.45
C SER A 77 43.57 -8.17 -5.12
N LYS A 78 43.37 -9.49 -5.10
CA LYS A 78 43.03 -10.20 -3.85
C LYS A 78 44.08 -10.01 -2.75
N ASN A 79 45.34 -9.77 -3.13
CA ASN A 79 46.48 -9.59 -2.23
C ASN A 79 46.62 -8.16 -1.71
N ASP A 80 45.86 -7.19 -2.23
CA ASP A 80 45.95 -5.79 -1.83
C ASP A 80 45.54 -5.62 -0.37
N LYS A 81 46.28 -4.79 0.38
CA LYS A 81 45.87 -4.40 1.73
C LYS A 81 44.75 -3.39 1.65
N GLU A 82 44.02 -3.21 2.74
CA GLU A 82 42.85 -2.30 2.76
C GLU A 82 43.18 -0.88 2.27
N LYS A 83 44.33 -0.34 2.67
CA LYS A 83 44.80 0.99 2.22
C LYS A 83 44.95 1.04 0.69
N ASP A 84 45.51 0.00 0.10
CA ASP A 84 45.71 -0.10 -1.36
C ASP A 84 44.36 -0.22 -2.08
N VAL A 85 43.40 -0.95 -1.49
CA VAL A 85 42.04 -1.07 -2.02
C VAL A 85 41.29 0.28 -1.96
N LYS A 86 41.43 1.03 -0.87
CA LYS A 86 40.89 2.41 -0.74
C LYS A 86 41.49 3.33 -1.81
N GLU A 87 42.81 3.34 -1.96
CA GLU A 87 43.49 4.16 -2.97
C GLU A 87 43.08 3.75 -4.40
N LYS A 88 42.88 2.45 -4.65
CA LYS A 88 42.43 1.97 -5.96
C LYS A 88 41.04 2.49 -6.34
N LEU A 89 40.12 2.51 -5.39
CA LEU A 89 38.78 3.08 -5.61
C LEU A 89 38.86 4.58 -5.91
N LEU A 90 39.74 5.31 -5.21
CA LEU A 90 39.99 6.72 -5.48
C LEU A 90 40.66 6.95 -6.85
N GLU A 91 41.59 6.09 -7.25
CA GLU A 91 42.22 6.11 -8.57
C GLU A 91 41.18 5.92 -9.70
N ILE A 92 40.21 5.02 -9.51
CA ILE A 92 39.08 4.84 -10.44
C ILE A 92 38.33 6.16 -10.63
N SER A 93 37.97 6.84 -9.54
CA SER A 93 37.30 8.15 -9.57
C SER A 93 38.14 9.25 -10.22
N ARG A 94 39.44 9.34 -9.88
CA ARG A 94 40.38 10.30 -10.49
C ARG A 94 40.59 10.02 -11.98
N ASN A 95 40.60 8.76 -12.39
CA ASN A 95 40.71 8.39 -13.80
C ASN A 95 39.46 8.83 -14.57
N ALA A 96 38.26 8.62 -14.01
CA ALA A 96 37.02 9.14 -14.58
C ALA A 96 37.07 10.68 -14.72
N GLU A 97 37.46 11.40 -13.66
CA GLU A 97 37.65 12.86 -13.70
C GLU A 97 38.59 13.29 -14.83
N ARG A 98 39.78 12.67 -14.93
CA ARG A 98 40.76 12.98 -15.97
C ARG A 98 40.19 12.75 -17.37
N LEU A 99 39.49 11.65 -17.58
CA LEU A 99 38.90 11.33 -18.88
C LEU A 99 37.82 12.34 -19.30
N VAL A 100 37.00 12.79 -18.34
CA VAL A 100 35.96 13.80 -18.59
C VAL A 100 36.59 15.17 -18.86
N LYS A 101 37.46 15.66 -17.96
CA LYS A 101 38.12 16.98 -18.10
C LYS A 101 38.96 17.13 -19.36
N THR A 102 39.60 16.05 -19.81
CA THR A 102 40.41 16.07 -21.05
C THR A 102 39.57 15.82 -22.31
N ASN A 103 38.24 15.83 -22.20
CA ASN A 103 37.29 15.54 -23.28
C ASN A 103 37.59 14.19 -23.98
N LYS A 104 38.16 13.24 -23.23
CA LYS A 104 38.50 11.89 -23.70
C LYS A 104 37.38 10.89 -23.47
N ALA A 105 36.34 11.25 -22.72
CA ALA A 105 35.12 10.48 -22.57
C ALA A 105 33.91 11.38 -22.26
N LYS A 106 32.83 11.21 -23.02
CA LYS A 106 31.47 11.68 -22.70
C LYS A 106 30.64 10.58 -22.05
N ILE A 107 31.08 9.33 -22.14
CA ILE A 107 30.44 8.16 -21.53
C ILE A 107 31.50 7.32 -20.81
N ILE A 108 31.34 7.13 -19.50
CA ILE A 108 32.20 6.29 -18.66
C ILE A 108 31.50 4.94 -18.46
N ILE A 109 32.18 3.84 -18.82
CA ILE A 109 31.70 2.48 -18.60
C ILE A 109 32.50 1.87 -17.45
N LEU A 110 31.91 1.79 -16.27
CA LEU A 110 32.48 1.07 -15.13
C LEU A 110 32.21 -0.43 -15.33
N SER A 111 33.24 -1.28 -15.24
CA SER A 111 33.14 -2.69 -15.64
C SER A 111 33.81 -3.63 -14.66
N ASP A 112 33.07 -4.61 -14.13
CA ASP A 112 33.62 -5.67 -13.25
C ASP A 112 34.03 -6.95 -14.00
N ARG A 113 33.92 -6.98 -15.34
CA ARG A 113 34.27 -8.16 -16.18
C ARG A 113 35.68 -8.73 -15.99
N LYS A 114 36.63 -7.94 -15.48
CA LYS A 114 38.00 -8.42 -15.18
C LYS A 114 38.08 -9.26 -13.88
N ALA A 115 36.96 -9.47 -13.18
CA ALA A 115 36.89 -10.41 -12.07
C ALA A 115 37.46 -11.78 -12.49
N SER A 116 38.40 -12.29 -11.71
CA SER A 116 39.17 -13.49 -12.06
C SER A 116 39.77 -14.13 -10.79
N LYS A 117 40.57 -15.19 -10.93
CA LYS A 117 41.26 -15.83 -9.78
C LYS A 117 42.17 -14.89 -8.97
N ASN A 118 42.58 -13.76 -9.56
CA ASN A 118 43.50 -12.80 -8.94
C ASN A 118 42.82 -11.46 -8.63
N TYR A 119 41.73 -11.13 -9.31
CA TYR A 119 41.05 -9.85 -9.20
C TYR A 119 39.66 -10.00 -8.59
N VAL A 120 39.43 -9.26 -7.51
CA VAL A 120 38.15 -9.18 -6.79
C VAL A 120 37.40 -7.97 -7.33
N PRO A 121 36.13 -8.10 -7.75
CA PRO A 121 35.32 -6.96 -8.13
C PRO A 121 34.95 -6.11 -6.90
N PHE A 122 34.99 -4.78 -7.06
CA PHE A 122 34.33 -3.89 -6.10
C PHE A 122 32.81 -4.14 -6.14
N PRO A 123 32.09 -4.02 -5.01
CA PRO A 123 30.63 -3.95 -5.04
C PRO A 123 30.18 -2.87 -6.02
N ALA A 124 29.27 -3.22 -6.95
CA ALA A 124 28.95 -2.33 -8.07
C ALA A 124 28.37 -0.98 -7.60
N ALA A 125 27.53 -1.00 -6.57
CA ALA A 125 26.97 0.20 -5.97
C ALA A 125 28.05 1.13 -5.37
N LEU A 126 29.04 0.56 -4.69
CA LEU A 126 30.17 1.32 -4.11
C LEU A 126 30.98 2.02 -5.21
N ALA A 127 31.31 1.29 -6.28
CA ALA A 127 32.08 1.84 -7.40
C ALA A 127 31.33 2.95 -8.14
N VAL A 128 30.05 2.72 -8.47
CA VAL A 128 29.20 3.71 -9.15
C VAL A 128 29.04 4.96 -8.30
N SER A 129 28.69 4.81 -7.02
CA SER A 129 28.46 5.93 -6.11
C SER A 129 29.74 6.75 -5.90
N SER A 130 30.89 6.09 -5.73
CA SER A 130 32.19 6.76 -5.57
C SER A 130 32.54 7.64 -6.78
N VAL A 131 32.33 7.13 -7.99
CA VAL A 131 32.59 7.90 -9.23
C VAL A 131 31.55 9.00 -9.40
N HIS A 132 30.27 8.70 -9.19
CA HIS A 132 29.18 9.67 -9.32
C HIS A 132 29.42 10.88 -8.40
N HIS A 133 29.60 10.67 -7.10
CA HIS A 133 29.80 11.76 -6.14
C HIS A 133 31.13 12.48 -6.32
N HIS A 134 32.20 11.78 -6.72
CA HIS A 134 33.45 12.44 -7.06
C HIS A 134 33.28 13.43 -8.22
N LEU A 135 32.60 13.04 -9.29
CA LEU A 135 32.33 13.92 -10.43
C LEU A 135 31.38 15.08 -10.08
N VAL A 136 30.40 14.84 -9.20
CA VAL A 136 29.51 15.90 -8.66
C VAL A 136 30.33 16.93 -7.88
N ASN A 137 31.17 16.48 -6.96
CA ASN A 137 32.03 17.37 -6.15
C ASN A 137 33.04 18.17 -6.99
N LYS A 138 33.42 17.64 -8.16
CA LYS A 138 34.29 18.33 -9.12
C LYS A 138 33.54 19.25 -10.08
N GLY A 139 32.20 19.30 -10.03
CA GLY A 139 31.36 20.14 -10.90
C GLY A 139 31.30 19.68 -12.35
N ILE A 140 31.66 18.42 -12.65
CA ILE A 140 31.77 17.89 -14.03
C ILE A 140 30.85 16.70 -14.27
N ARG A 141 29.92 16.39 -13.35
CA ARG A 141 29.00 15.26 -13.50
C ARG A 141 28.04 15.43 -14.68
N THR A 142 27.71 16.67 -15.03
CA THR A 142 26.88 17.04 -16.18
C THR A 142 27.58 16.79 -17.52
N ASP A 143 28.90 16.67 -17.54
CA ASP A 143 29.69 16.60 -18.77
C ASP A 143 29.84 15.17 -19.30
N CYS A 144 29.30 14.19 -18.59
CA CYS A 144 29.35 12.78 -18.98
C CYS A 144 28.17 11.96 -18.45
N SER A 145 28.03 10.74 -18.95
CA SER A 145 27.17 9.71 -18.38
C SER A 145 27.97 8.53 -17.85
N ILE A 146 27.40 7.81 -16.88
CA ILE A 146 27.96 6.62 -16.26
C ILE A 146 27.09 5.41 -16.65
N ILE A 147 27.71 4.42 -17.29
CA ILE A 147 27.16 3.10 -17.50
C ILE A 147 27.86 2.13 -16.54
N ILE A 148 27.10 1.28 -15.88
CA ILE A 148 27.65 0.17 -15.08
C ILE A 148 27.43 -1.16 -15.80
N GLU A 149 28.53 -1.82 -16.13
CA GLU A 149 28.54 -3.19 -16.62
C GLU A 149 28.95 -4.11 -15.47
N THR A 150 28.02 -4.92 -15.00
CA THR A 150 28.21 -5.70 -13.76
C THR A 150 27.63 -7.11 -13.82
N GLY A 151 28.32 -8.05 -13.19
CA GLY A 151 27.84 -9.39 -12.93
C GLY A 151 26.96 -9.53 -11.68
N GLU A 152 26.84 -8.49 -10.84
CA GLU A 152 26.14 -8.55 -9.54
C GLU A 152 24.64 -8.25 -9.63
N ALA A 153 24.23 -7.39 -10.58
CA ALA A 153 22.84 -6.98 -10.77
C ALA A 153 21.99 -8.13 -11.33
N ARG A 154 20.94 -8.50 -10.59
CA ARG A 154 20.04 -9.62 -10.93
C ARG A 154 18.63 -9.48 -10.36
N GLU A 155 18.49 -8.82 -9.21
CA GLU A 155 17.21 -8.46 -8.60
C GLU A 155 16.84 -7.02 -8.94
N ILE A 156 15.54 -6.71 -9.06
CA ILE A 156 15.02 -5.36 -9.34
C ILE A 156 15.66 -4.30 -8.43
N HIS A 157 15.82 -4.62 -7.14
CA HIS A 157 16.41 -3.69 -6.17
C HIS A 157 17.85 -3.31 -6.51
N HIS A 158 18.67 -4.23 -7.04
CA HIS A 158 20.05 -3.93 -7.44
C HIS A 158 20.07 -2.86 -8.55
N PHE A 159 19.18 -2.98 -9.54
CA PHE A 159 19.07 -1.99 -10.61
C PHE A 159 18.62 -0.62 -10.09
N CYS A 160 17.69 -0.61 -9.13
CA CYS A 160 17.22 0.63 -8.51
C CYS A 160 18.32 1.30 -7.68
N VAL A 161 19.12 0.54 -6.91
CA VAL A 161 20.26 1.05 -6.16
C VAL A 161 21.30 1.66 -7.11
N LEU A 162 21.69 0.94 -8.16
CA LEU A 162 22.65 1.45 -9.15
C LEU A 162 22.15 2.74 -9.82
N ALA A 163 20.86 2.81 -10.15
CA ALA A 163 20.26 4.02 -10.69
C ALA A 163 20.23 5.17 -9.67
N GLY A 164 19.80 4.91 -8.44
CA GLY A 164 19.67 5.92 -7.38
C GLY A 164 21.00 6.53 -6.94
N TYR A 165 22.12 5.83 -7.18
CA TYR A 165 23.48 6.34 -6.97
C TYR A 165 24.20 6.74 -8.27
N GLY A 166 23.44 6.89 -9.37
CA GLY A 166 23.87 7.71 -10.50
C GLY A 166 24.35 6.99 -11.74
N ALA A 167 24.06 5.69 -11.94
CA ALA A 167 24.24 5.04 -13.24
C ALA A 167 23.05 5.38 -14.17
N GLU A 168 23.28 6.03 -15.31
CA GLU A 168 22.24 6.30 -16.32
C GLU A 168 21.83 5.08 -17.14
N ALA A 169 22.68 4.05 -17.18
CA ALA A 169 22.38 2.78 -17.82
C ALA A 169 23.14 1.61 -17.18
N ILE A 170 22.59 0.41 -17.28
CA ILE A 170 23.05 -0.80 -16.59
C ILE A 170 23.10 -1.95 -17.59
N ASN A 171 24.26 -2.61 -17.70
CA ASN A 171 24.42 -3.88 -18.42
C ASN A 171 24.63 -5.04 -17.44
N PRO A 172 23.59 -5.83 -17.12
CA PRO A 172 23.69 -6.99 -16.23
C PRO A 172 24.21 -8.22 -16.99
N TYR A 173 25.46 -8.17 -17.47
CA TYR A 173 25.93 -9.17 -18.45
C TYR A 173 25.83 -10.61 -17.95
N LEU A 174 26.12 -10.86 -16.67
CA LEU A 174 26.13 -12.23 -16.14
C LEU A 174 24.70 -12.80 -16.04
N ALA A 175 23.70 -11.95 -15.83
CA ALA A 175 22.30 -12.38 -15.87
C ALA A 175 21.92 -12.80 -17.31
N PHE A 176 22.33 -12.04 -18.32
CA PHE A 176 22.10 -12.40 -19.73
C PHE A 176 22.86 -13.65 -20.15
N ASP A 177 24.12 -13.79 -19.77
CA ASP A 177 24.91 -15.00 -20.03
C ASP A 177 24.27 -16.24 -19.37
N THR A 178 23.72 -16.08 -18.16
CA THR A 178 22.97 -17.14 -17.47
C THR A 178 21.71 -17.53 -18.24
N ILE A 179 20.93 -16.55 -18.70
CA ILE A 179 19.73 -16.79 -19.52
C ILE A 179 20.09 -17.53 -20.81
N LYS A 180 21.21 -17.17 -21.44
CA LYS A 180 21.70 -17.82 -22.66
C LYS A 180 22.04 -19.29 -22.45
N ILE A 181 22.71 -19.61 -21.34
CA ILE A 181 23.02 -20.99 -20.96
C ILE A 181 21.72 -21.78 -20.71
N LEU A 182 20.81 -21.23 -19.90
CA LEU A 182 19.53 -21.88 -19.59
C LEU A 182 18.67 -22.12 -20.83
N ALA A 183 18.68 -21.20 -21.80
CA ALA A 183 17.96 -21.35 -23.06
C ALA A 183 18.48 -22.54 -23.89
N ASN A 184 19.79 -22.77 -23.89
CA ASN A 184 20.43 -23.86 -24.64
C ASN A 184 20.29 -25.22 -23.93
N ASP A 185 20.42 -25.25 -22.60
CA ASP A 185 20.51 -26.50 -21.84
C ASP A 185 19.15 -27.11 -21.47
N LEU A 186 18.09 -26.30 -21.30
CA LEU A 186 16.81 -26.77 -20.73
C LEU A 186 15.71 -27.01 -21.76
N ASN A 187 15.96 -26.81 -23.07
CA ASN A 187 14.93 -26.81 -24.12
C ASN A 187 13.69 -25.97 -23.71
N TYR A 188 13.92 -24.89 -22.95
CA TYR A 188 12.89 -24.16 -22.21
C TYR A 188 11.93 -23.49 -23.19
N GLU A 189 10.70 -24.01 -23.27
CA GLU A 189 9.60 -23.52 -24.11
C GLU A 189 9.94 -23.33 -25.61
N GLN A 190 11.04 -23.90 -26.12
CA GLN A 190 11.54 -23.68 -27.50
C GLN A 190 11.71 -22.19 -27.88
N LYS A 191 11.87 -21.28 -26.90
CA LYS A 191 11.98 -19.84 -27.17
C LYS A 191 13.41 -19.44 -27.51
N LYS A 192 13.57 -18.59 -28.53
CA LYS A 192 14.88 -18.00 -28.90
C LYS A 192 15.40 -17.12 -27.77
N TYR A 193 16.72 -17.12 -27.55
CA TYR A 193 17.41 -16.30 -26.54
C TYR A 193 17.02 -14.81 -26.61
N SER A 194 16.84 -14.24 -27.80
CA SER A 194 16.45 -12.83 -27.97
C SER A 194 15.11 -12.51 -27.29
N VAL A 195 14.13 -13.41 -27.37
CA VAL A 195 12.82 -13.25 -26.72
C VAL A 195 12.96 -13.29 -25.20
N LEU A 196 13.82 -14.18 -24.67
CA LEU A 196 14.07 -14.29 -23.24
C LEU A 196 14.81 -13.06 -22.71
N GLU A 197 15.76 -12.52 -23.48
CA GLU A 197 16.47 -11.28 -23.17
C GLU A 197 15.49 -10.09 -23.08
N ASP A 198 14.60 -9.93 -24.05
CA ASP A 198 13.60 -8.85 -24.07
C ASP A 198 12.58 -8.99 -22.94
N ASN A 199 12.15 -10.22 -22.63
CA ASN A 199 11.29 -10.49 -21.47
C ASN A 199 11.97 -10.09 -20.16
N TYR A 200 13.27 -10.39 -20.01
CA TYR A 200 14.03 -10.00 -18.82
C TYR A 200 14.14 -8.47 -18.70
N LYS A 201 14.48 -7.77 -19.80
CA LYS A 201 14.51 -6.30 -19.82
C LYS A 201 13.16 -5.70 -19.46
N ALA A 202 12.07 -6.19 -20.05
CA ALA A 202 10.72 -5.73 -19.76
C ALA A 202 10.32 -5.97 -18.29
N ALA A 203 10.68 -7.13 -17.72
CA ALA A 203 10.41 -7.44 -16.32
C ALA A 203 11.18 -6.52 -15.36
N ILE A 204 12.46 -6.26 -15.63
CA ILE A 204 13.27 -5.31 -14.84
C ILE A 204 12.70 -3.90 -14.98
N GLY A 205 12.37 -3.45 -16.19
CA GLY A 205 11.79 -2.12 -16.43
C GLY A 205 10.49 -1.91 -15.65
N LYS A 206 9.53 -2.85 -15.76
CA LYS A 206 8.29 -2.81 -14.96
C LYS A 206 8.57 -2.85 -13.46
N GLY A 207 9.57 -3.62 -13.03
CA GLY A 207 10.03 -3.66 -11.65
C GLY A 207 10.57 -2.32 -11.15
N MET A 208 11.36 -1.62 -11.98
CA MET A 208 11.92 -0.31 -11.64
C MET A 208 10.83 0.76 -11.56
N LEU A 209 9.91 0.82 -12.53
CA LEU A 209 8.73 1.69 -12.49
C LEU A 209 7.97 1.49 -11.18
N LYS A 210 7.80 0.23 -10.78
CA LYS A 210 7.14 -0.12 -9.53
C LYS A 210 7.89 0.32 -8.27
N VAL A 211 9.22 0.34 -8.26
CA VAL A 211 9.99 0.87 -7.11
C VAL A 211 9.90 2.39 -7.07
N MET A 212 10.03 3.07 -8.22
CA MET A 212 9.91 4.53 -8.34
C MET A 212 8.52 5.02 -7.90
N SER A 213 7.47 4.32 -8.32
CA SER A 213 6.09 4.70 -8.04
C SER A 213 5.76 4.65 -6.54
N LYS A 214 6.49 3.87 -5.73
CA LYS A 214 6.32 3.85 -4.27
C LYS A 214 6.56 5.21 -3.62
N MET A 215 7.37 6.07 -4.22
CA MET A 215 7.61 7.44 -3.77
C MET A 215 6.82 8.49 -4.60
N GLY A 216 6.02 8.04 -5.57
CA GLY A 216 5.34 8.94 -6.50
C GLY A 216 6.27 9.55 -7.57
N ILE A 217 7.39 8.91 -7.88
CA ILE A 217 8.34 9.38 -8.90
C ILE A 217 7.96 8.79 -10.26
N SER A 218 7.69 9.64 -11.25
CA SER A 218 7.23 9.21 -12.57
C SER A 218 8.38 8.90 -13.55
N THR A 219 9.52 9.58 -13.46
CA THR A 219 10.58 9.51 -14.48
C THR A 219 11.89 8.96 -13.93
N TYR A 220 12.55 8.11 -14.73
CA TYR A 220 13.87 7.57 -14.38
C TYR A 220 14.93 8.66 -14.24
N GLN A 221 14.83 9.73 -15.03
CA GLN A 221 15.75 10.87 -14.96
C GLN A 221 15.70 11.57 -13.60
N SER A 222 14.52 11.70 -12.98
CA SER A 222 14.38 12.25 -11.63
C SER A 222 14.78 11.26 -10.55
N TYR A 223 14.66 9.95 -10.80
CA TYR A 223 15.09 8.91 -9.85
C TYR A 223 16.62 8.71 -9.85
N ASN A 224 17.27 8.93 -10.99
CA ASN A 224 18.72 8.77 -11.15
C ASN A 224 19.49 9.75 -10.27
N GLY A 225 20.32 9.24 -9.36
CA GLY A 225 21.08 10.05 -8.41
C GLY A 225 20.26 10.60 -7.22
N ALA A 226 18.97 10.27 -7.10
CA ALA A 226 18.10 10.83 -6.05
C ALA A 226 18.22 10.15 -4.68
N GLN A 227 18.94 9.01 -4.59
CA GLN A 227 19.18 8.29 -3.33
C GLN A 227 17.92 7.98 -2.50
N ILE A 228 16.87 7.43 -3.11
CA ILE A 228 15.61 7.09 -2.43
C ILE A 228 15.76 5.78 -1.62
N PHE A 229 16.68 5.77 -0.66
CA PHE A 229 17.03 4.62 0.18
C PHE A 229 17.41 5.06 1.60
N ASP A 230 17.10 4.20 2.57
CA ASP A 230 17.64 4.28 3.93
C ASP A 230 18.72 3.21 4.09
N ALA A 231 19.83 3.57 4.75
CA ALA A 231 20.87 2.63 5.13
C ALA A 231 20.63 2.09 6.56
N VAL A 232 20.67 0.77 6.72
CA VAL A 232 20.56 0.09 8.01
C VAL A 232 21.80 -0.77 8.22
N GLY A 233 22.57 -0.49 9.27
CA GLY A 233 23.78 -1.24 9.60
C GLY A 233 25.01 -0.82 8.80
N LEU A 234 25.02 0.39 8.22
CA LEU A 234 26.20 1.00 7.62
C LEU A 234 26.62 2.19 8.48
N ASN A 235 27.92 2.32 8.77
CA ASN A 235 28.36 3.41 9.62
C ASN A 235 28.41 4.76 8.88
N SER A 236 28.29 5.83 9.66
CA SER A 236 28.25 7.20 9.17
C SER A 236 29.51 7.59 8.38
N GLU A 237 30.71 7.12 8.77
CA GLU A 237 31.94 7.39 8.02
C GLU A 237 31.89 6.82 6.60
N PHE A 238 31.43 5.57 6.46
CA PHE A 238 31.28 4.92 5.17
C PHE A 238 30.24 5.62 4.29
N ILE A 239 29.10 5.99 4.87
CA ILE A 239 28.06 6.74 4.17
C ILE A 239 28.60 8.10 3.70
N ASN A 240 29.22 8.89 4.58
CA ASN A 240 29.73 10.22 4.23
C ASN A 240 30.77 10.18 3.11
N ASN A 241 31.60 9.13 3.07
CA ASN A 241 32.64 9.00 2.06
C ASN A 241 32.12 8.48 0.71
N TYR A 242 31.13 7.57 0.72
CA TYR A 242 30.78 6.80 -0.48
C TYR A 242 29.32 6.92 -0.91
N PHE A 243 28.41 7.30 -0.02
CA PHE A 243 26.96 7.48 -0.27
C PHE A 243 26.43 8.76 0.40
N PRO A 244 27.12 9.92 0.25
CA PRO A 244 26.80 11.12 1.01
C PRO A 244 25.35 11.56 0.78
N GLY A 245 24.65 11.88 1.87
CA GLY A 245 23.23 12.26 1.86
C GLY A 245 22.25 11.13 2.22
N THR A 246 22.70 9.87 2.23
CA THR A 246 21.86 8.74 2.63
C THR A 246 21.70 8.68 4.15
N SER A 247 20.47 8.53 4.64
CA SER A 247 20.20 8.43 6.07
C SER A 247 20.64 7.09 6.66
N SER A 248 21.21 7.09 7.86
CA SER A 248 21.44 5.88 8.65
C SER A 248 21.26 6.15 10.15
N LEU A 249 20.30 5.46 10.78
CA LEU A 249 20.02 5.61 12.22
C LEU A 249 20.60 4.47 13.07
N ILE A 250 20.94 3.35 12.42
CA ILE A 250 21.62 2.20 13.04
C ILE A 250 22.97 2.10 12.35
N GLU A 251 24.01 2.51 13.08
CA GLU A 251 25.42 2.38 12.66
C GLU A 251 25.76 0.90 12.39
N GLY A 252 26.92 0.62 11.80
CA GLY A 252 27.36 -0.76 11.61
C GLY A 252 28.66 -0.91 10.86
N ILE A 253 28.63 -1.69 9.78
CA ILE A 253 29.82 -2.03 9.01
C ILE A 253 30.31 -0.84 8.19
N GLY A 254 31.62 -0.80 7.93
CA GLY A 254 32.23 0.22 7.07
C GLY A 254 32.91 -0.38 5.85
N PHE A 255 33.91 0.35 5.35
CA PHE A 255 34.69 -0.05 4.18
C PHE A 255 35.44 -1.37 4.40
N SER A 256 36.13 -1.50 5.53
CA SER A 256 36.96 -2.66 5.88
C SER A 256 36.15 -3.96 5.85
N GLU A 257 34.99 -3.97 6.51
CA GLU A 257 34.09 -5.11 6.58
C GLU A 257 33.50 -5.45 5.21
N THR A 258 33.15 -4.43 4.42
CA THR A 258 32.59 -4.59 3.08
C THR A 258 33.60 -5.24 2.13
N ILE A 259 34.85 -4.79 2.15
CA ILE A 259 35.93 -5.40 1.36
C ILE A 259 36.25 -6.81 1.85
N ARG A 260 36.24 -7.05 3.16
CA ARG A 260 36.41 -8.39 3.74
C ARG A 260 35.34 -9.36 3.22
N GLU A 261 34.09 -8.93 3.16
CA GLU A 261 32.99 -9.75 2.63
C GLU A 261 33.16 -10.06 1.14
N SER A 262 33.56 -9.06 0.33
CA SER A 262 33.87 -9.27 -1.09
C SER A 262 35.00 -10.28 -1.31
N LYS A 263 36.09 -10.17 -0.54
CA LYS A 263 37.21 -11.15 -0.58
C LYS A 263 36.74 -12.55 -0.19
N LYS A 264 35.93 -12.68 0.87
CA LYS A 264 35.40 -13.98 1.33
C LYS A 264 34.50 -14.64 0.29
N ARG A 265 33.60 -13.88 -0.36
CA ARG A 265 32.76 -14.37 -1.47
C ARG A 265 33.61 -14.84 -2.65
N HIS A 266 34.66 -14.09 -2.98
CA HIS A 266 35.61 -14.43 -4.02
C HIS A 266 36.37 -15.74 -3.72
N GLU A 267 36.95 -15.86 -2.53
CA GLU A 267 37.66 -17.06 -2.09
C GLU A 267 36.77 -18.31 -2.15
N LEU A 268 35.50 -18.19 -1.71
CA LEU A 268 34.52 -19.28 -1.78
C LEU A 268 34.21 -19.69 -3.24
N ALA A 269 34.12 -18.73 -4.16
CA ALA A 269 33.88 -19.04 -5.56
C ALA A 269 35.10 -19.74 -6.20
N ILE A 270 36.32 -19.33 -5.84
CA ILE A 270 37.56 -19.97 -6.32
C ILE A 270 37.71 -21.38 -5.75
N SER A 271 37.44 -21.59 -4.46
CA SER A 271 37.52 -22.93 -3.85
C SER A 271 36.52 -23.90 -4.48
N LYS A 272 35.26 -23.50 -4.68
CA LYS A 272 34.25 -24.32 -5.37
C LYS A 272 34.67 -24.68 -6.80
N LYS A 273 35.30 -23.75 -7.52
CA LYS A 273 35.83 -24.01 -8.87
C LYS A 273 36.95 -25.05 -8.85
N ILE A 274 37.87 -24.96 -7.87
CA ILE A 274 38.95 -25.94 -7.69
C ILE A 274 38.37 -27.32 -7.33
N GLU A 275 37.37 -27.37 -6.46
CA GLU A 275 36.67 -28.59 -6.04
C GLU A 275 35.74 -29.19 -7.13
N LYS A 276 35.68 -28.58 -8.33
CA LYS A 276 34.73 -28.94 -9.41
C LYS A 276 33.26 -28.99 -8.96
N LYS A 277 32.91 -28.29 -7.88
CA LYS A 277 31.52 -28.15 -7.42
C LYS A 277 30.85 -27.08 -8.28
N GLN A 278 30.18 -27.52 -9.35
CA GLN A 278 29.52 -26.63 -10.31
C GLN A 278 28.15 -26.09 -9.86
N ARG A 279 27.66 -26.50 -8.68
CA ARG A 279 26.33 -26.09 -8.18
C ARG A 279 26.43 -24.88 -7.24
N LEU A 280 25.52 -23.94 -7.44
CA LEU A 280 25.27 -22.84 -6.49
C LEU A 280 24.67 -23.41 -5.20
N ASP A 281 24.81 -22.66 -4.10
CA ASP A 281 24.14 -23.01 -2.84
C ASP A 281 22.61 -22.93 -3.04
N LEU A 282 21.85 -23.77 -2.32
CA LEU A 282 20.39 -23.86 -2.44
C LEU A 282 19.66 -22.57 -2.01
N GLY A 283 20.36 -21.66 -1.32
CA GLY A 283 19.82 -20.46 -0.70
C GLY A 283 18.91 -20.77 0.49
N GLY A 284 18.13 -19.77 0.88
CA GLY A 284 17.15 -19.87 1.96
C GLY A 284 16.48 -18.53 2.28
N GLU A 285 16.70 -17.50 1.47
CA GLU A 285 16.32 -16.12 1.75
C GLU A 285 14.80 -15.97 1.73
N TYR A 286 14.12 -16.63 0.79
CA TYR A 286 12.67 -16.48 0.58
C TYR A 286 11.82 -17.50 1.35
N ALA A 287 12.37 -18.71 1.57
CA ALA A 287 11.72 -19.79 2.27
C ALA A 287 12.74 -20.60 3.08
N TYR A 288 12.31 -21.09 4.25
CA TYR A 288 13.15 -21.89 5.14
C TYR A 288 13.68 -23.14 4.42
N ARG A 289 14.97 -23.39 4.59
CA ARG A 289 15.65 -24.65 4.22
C ARG A 289 16.59 -25.04 5.34
N ILE A 290 16.76 -26.35 5.57
CA ILE A 290 17.58 -26.88 6.67
C ILE A 290 19.03 -26.36 6.66
N LYS A 291 19.61 -26.19 5.47
CA LYS A 291 20.98 -25.66 5.27
C LYS A 291 20.99 -24.26 4.64
N GLY A 292 19.87 -23.53 4.75
CA GLY A 292 19.72 -22.20 4.16
C GLY A 292 19.91 -21.08 5.18
N GLU A 293 19.51 -19.87 4.77
CA GLU A 293 19.42 -18.70 5.65
C GLU A 293 18.51 -18.99 6.85
N LYS A 294 18.83 -18.41 8.01
CA LYS A 294 18.01 -18.58 9.21
C LYS A 294 16.70 -17.80 9.10
N HIS A 295 15.64 -18.34 9.69
CA HIS A 295 14.34 -17.66 9.80
C HIS A 295 13.91 -17.68 11.26
N VAL A 296 13.31 -16.57 11.72
CA VAL A 296 12.76 -16.55 13.08
C VAL A 296 11.64 -17.57 13.25
N TRP A 297 10.83 -17.77 12.20
CA TRP A 297 9.86 -18.86 12.13
C TRP A 297 10.46 -20.06 11.42
N ASP A 298 10.78 -21.08 12.21
CA ASP A 298 11.28 -22.38 11.79
C ASP A 298 10.38 -23.51 12.33
N PRO A 299 10.59 -24.78 11.94
CA PRO A 299 9.75 -25.87 12.42
C PRO A 299 9.72 -26.04 13.95
N ILE A 300 10.81 -25.69 14.65
CA ILE A 300 10.93 -25.87 16.11
C ILE A 300 10.04 -24.86 16.82
N SER A 301 10.20 -23.58 16.51
CA SER A 301 9.40 -22.47 17.08
C SER A 301 7.92 -22.63 16.77
N ILE A 302 7.56 -23.06 15.55
CA ILE A 302 6.17 -23.31 15.15
C ILE A 302 5.55 -24.44 15.99
N ALA A 303 6.24 -25.59 16.10
CA ALA A 303 5.74 -26.73 16.84
C ALA A 303 5.61 -26.43 18.33
N ALA A 304 6.60 -25.73 18.93
CA ALA A 304 6.58 -25.36 20.34
C ALA A 304 5.38 -24.45 20.67
N LEU A 305 5.13 -23.42 19.86
CA LEU A 305 3.98 -22.53 20.04
C LEU A 305 2.65 -23.29 19.90
N GLN A 306 2.47 -24.09 18.84
CA GLN A 306 1.25 -24.86 18.62
C GLN A 306 0.97 -25.85 19.75
N HIS A 307 2.01 -26.54 20.24
CA HIS A 307 1.87 -27.46 21.35
C HIS A 307 1.46 -26.71 22.62
N SER A 308 2.11 -25.59 22.95
CA SER A 308 1.81 -24.82 24.17
C SER A 308 0.34 -24.42 24.28
N VAL A 309 -0.29 -23.98 23.19
CA VAL A 309 -1.68 -23.52 23.20
C VAL A 309 -2.70 -24.65 23.13
N ARG A 310 -2.36 -25.76 22.46
CA ARG A 310 -3.25 -26.93 22.33
C ARG A 310 -3.32 -27.72 23.63
N SER A 311 -2.19 -27.89 24.33
CA SER A 311 -2.12 -28.60 25.62
C SER A 311 -2.24 -27.71 26.85
N ASP A 312 -2.44 -26.39 26.67
CA ASP A 312 -2.46 -25.41 27.76
C ASP A 312 -1.21 -25.44 28.66
N ASN A 313 -0.05 -25.63 28.03
CA ASN A 313 1.20 -25.89 28.72
C ASN A 313 2.09 -24.64 28.75
N LYS A 314 2.06 -23.93 29.88
CA LYS A 314 2.88 -22.74 30.13
C LYS A 314 4.39 -23.00 30.01
N LYS A 315 4.88 -24.16 30.46
CA LYS A 315 6.30 -24.52 30.35
C LYS A 315 6.73 -24.64 28.89
N LYS A 316 5.87 -25.20 28.02
CA LYS A 316 6.13 -25.25 26.57
C LYS A 316 6.13 -23.86 25.91
N TYR A 317 5.32 -22.93 26.41
CA TYR A 317 5.41 -21.53 25.98
C TYR A 317 6.73 -20.89 26.41
N GLU A 318 7.19 -21.16 27.64
CA GLU A 318 8.48 -20.66 28.13
C GLU A 318 9.64 -21.19 27.28
N GLU A 319 9.64 -22.48 26.93
CA GLU A 319 10.61 -23.06 25.97
C GLU A 319 10.57 -22.34 24.61
N PHE A 320 9.37 -22.04 24.08
CA PHE A 320 9.20 -21.27 22.85
C PHE A 320 9.74 -19.84 22.97
N ALA A 321 9.42 -19.15 24.06
CA ALA A 321 9.84 -17.78 24.30
C ALA A 321 11.37 -17.71 24.49
N ASP A 322 11.95 -18.62 25.27
CA ASP A 322 13.40 -18.70 25.49
C ASP A 322 14.14 -19.02 24.20
N TYR A 323 13.62 -19.92 23.36
CA TYR A 323 14.22 -20.24 22.07
C TYR A 323 14.34 -19.01 21.15
N LEU A 324 13.33 -18.12 21.17
CA LEU A 324 13.30 -16.90 20.37
C LEU A 324 14.03 -15.70 21.02
N ASN A 325 14.01 -15.64 22.35
CA ASN A 325 14.54 -14.51 23.11
C ASN A 325 16.05 -14.64 23.42
N THR A 326 16.63 -15.84 23.25
CA THR A 326 18.06 -16.14 23.49
C THR A 326 18.85 -16.29 22.19
N ASP A 327 20.18 -16.44 22.30
CA ASP A 327 21.08 -16.61 21.14
C ASP A 327 20.94 -17.94 20.41
N SER A 328 20.02 -18.81 20.86
CA SER A 328 19.75 -20.13 20.26
C SER A 328 19.44 -20.04 18.76
N GLN A 329 18.77 -18.97 18.30
CA GLN A 329 18.56 -18.69 16.87
C GLN A 329 19.65 -17.79 16.26
N GLY A 330 20.47 -17.12 17.06
CA GLY A 330 21.40 -16.07 16.64
C GLY A 330 20.76 -14.68 16.56
N ILE A 331 21.52 -13.70 16.09
CA ILE A 331 21.09 -12.30 16.00
C ILE A 331 20.28 -12.10 14.70
N MET A 332 18.95 -12.02 14.83
CA MET A 332 18.03 -11.97 13.68
C MET A 332 17.41 -10.59 13.44
N ASN A 333 17.35 -9.73 14.45
CA ASN A 333 16.75 -8.39 14.40
C ASN A 333 17.43 -7.45 15.41
N PRO A 334 17.24 -6.12 15.31
CA PRO A 334 17.87 -5.16 16.23
C PRO A 334 17.58 -5.48 17.70
N ARG A 335 16.31 -5.78 18.04
CA ARG A 335 15.91 -6.11 19.41
C ARG A 335 16.51 -7.39 19.98
N SER A 336 17.07 -8.30 19.17
CA SER A 336 17.88 -9.43 19.68
C SER A 336 19.12 -8.94 20.43
N LEU A 337 19.63 -7.75 20.10
CA LEU A 337 20.83 -7.17 20.71
C LEU A 337 20.53 -6.32 21.95
N PHE A 338 19.28 -6.20 22.37
CA PHE A 338 18.90 -5.37 23.50
C PHE A 338 18.85 -6.19 24.80
N SER A 339 19.39 -5.65 25.89
CA SER A 339 19.18 -6.16 27.23
C SER A 339 18.27 -5.22 28.02
N ILE A 340 17.35 -5.80 28.78
CA ILE A 340 16.45 -5.07 29.67
C ILE A 340 17.10 -5.02 31.06
N LYS A 341 17.30 -3.82 31.61
CA LYS A 341 17.86 -3.63 32.95
C LYS A 341 16.89 -4.14 34.01
N LYS A 342 17.35 -5.08 34.83
CA LYS A 342 16.63 -5.55 36.03
C LYS A 342 16.75 -4.54 37.17
N SER A 343 15.75 -4.50 38.05
CA SER A 343 15.81 -3.71 39.28
C SER A 343 16.62 -4.44 40.35
N LYS A 344 17.34 -3.67 41.18
CA LYS A 344 17.95 -4.18 42.42
C LYS A 344 16.89 -4.60 43.45
N LYS A 345 15.72 -3.96 43.42
CA LYS A 345 14.54 -4.28 44.25
C LYS A 345 13.43 -4.78 43.31
N LYS A 346 13.43 -6.09 43.06
CA LYS A 346 12.32 -6.76 42.37
C LYS A 346 11.07 -6.71 43.25
N ILE A 347 9.91 -6.72 42.63
CA ILE A 347 8.62 -6.78 43.34
C ILE A 347 8.00 -8.17 43.15
N SER A 348 7.01 -8.51 43.97
CA SER A 348 6.23 -9.72 43.71
C SER A 348 5.43 -9.57 42.41
N ILE A 349 5.28 -10.66 41.65
CA ILE A 349 4.42 -10.68 40.47
C ILE A 349 2.95 -10.36 40.82
N ASP A 350 2.54 -10.62 42.06
CA ASP A 350 1.19 -10.33 42.55
C ASP A 350 0.93 -8.83 42.71
N GLU A 351 1.99 -8.02 42.82
CA GLU A 351 1.88 -6.55 42.81
C GLU A 351 1.77 -5.97 41.40
N VAL A 352 2.08 -6.76 40.37
CA VAL A 352 1.95 -6.36 38.96
C VAL A 352 0.49 -6.50 38.53
N GLU A 353 0.01 -5.54 37.74
CA GLU A 353 -1.33 -5.58 37.17
C GLU A 353 -1.65 -6.95 36.53
N PRO A 354 -2.90 -7.43 36.64
CA PRO A 354 -3.23 -8.78 36.22
C PRO A 354 -3.18 -8.89 34.69
N ALA A 355 -2.90 -10.11 34.18
CA ALA A 355 -2.74 -10.34 32.74
C ALA A 355 -3.97 -9.92 31.92
N LYS A 356 -5.17 -10.01 32.51
CA LYS A 356 -6.43 -9.55 31.90
C LYS A 356 -6.46 -8.06 31.53
N GLU A 357 -5.65 -7.21 32.19
CA GLU A 357 -5.52 -5.79 31.83
C GLU A 357 -4.49 -5.59 30.71
N ILE A 358 -3.39 -6.35 30.74
CA ILE A 358 -2.35 -6.32 29.69
C ILE A 358 -2.89 -6.79 28.34
N VAL A 359 -3.68 -7.87 28.29
CA VAL A 359 -4.23 -8.39 27.02
C VAL A 359 -5.15 -7.40 26.28
N LYS A 360 -5.71 -6.39 26.97
CA LYS A 360 -6.53 -5.33 26.34
C LYS A 360 -5.69 -4.40 25.43
N ARG A 361 -4.37 -4.38 25.65
CA ARG A 361 -3.39 -3.68 24.79
C ARG A 361 -3.08 -4.46 23.51
N PHE A 362 -3.49 -5.73 23.43
CA PHE A 362 -3.19 -6.58 22.30
C PHE A 362 -4.29 -6.52 21.25
N SER A 363 -3.86 -6.55 20.00
CA SER A 363 -4.73 -6.70 18.86
C SER A 363 -4.21 -7.74 17.89
N THR A 364 -5.13 -8.43 17.19
CA THR A 364 -4.74 -9.21 16.02
C THR A 364 -4.64 -8.28 14.82
N GLY A 365 -3.53 -8.38 14.06
CA GLY A 365 -3.26 -7.49 12.95
C GLY A 365 -4.26 -7.61 11.80
N ALA A 366 -4.21 -6.62 10.91
CA ALA A 366 -5.12 -6.45 9.80
C ALA A 366 -4.93 -7.52 8.71
N MET A 367 -5.71 -8.59 8.75
CA MET A 367 -5.63 -9.71 7.81
C MET A 367 -6.98 -9.89 7.11
N SER A 368 -7.04 -9.56 5.82
CA SER A 368 -8.33 -9.47 5.12
C SER A 368 -9.06 -10.81 5.02
N PHE A 369 -10.37 -10.80 5.25
CA PHE A 369 -11.25 -11.85 4.74
C PHE A 369 -11.07 -11.97 3.21
N GLY A 370 -10.78 -13.20 2.73
CA GLY A 370 -10.33 -13.48 1.37
C GLY A 370 -8.84 -13.85 1.31
N SER A 371 -7.97 -13.15 2.04
CA SER A 371 -6.59 -13.61 2.24
C SER A 371 -6.57 -14.81 3.17
N ILE A 372 -7.26 -14.70 4.30
CA ILE A 372 -7.55 -15.80 5.22
C ILE A 372 -9.01 -16.25 5.07
N SER A 373 -9.27 -17.49 5.45
CA SER A 373 -10.58 -18.12 5.46
C SER A 373 -11.51 -17.44 6.46
N ARG A 374 -12.81 -17.66 6.30
CA ARG A 374 -13.83 -17.18 7.22
C ARG A 374 -13.56 -17.69 8.62
N GLU A 375 -13.28 -18.99 8.72
CA GLU A 375 -13.06 -19.73 9.95
C GLU A 375 -11.90 -19.11 10.75
N ALA A 376 -10.74 -18.91 10.12
CA ALA A 376 -9.60 -18.27 10.77
C ALA A 376 -9.93 -16.82 11.19
N HIS A 377 -10.61 -16.06 10.33
CA HIS A 377 -10.93 -14.66 10.60
C HIS A 377 -11.92 -14.50 11.77
N THR A 378 -12.96 -15.33 11.84
CA THR A 378 -13.95 -15.28 12.93
C THR A 378 -13.39 -15.84 14.22
N THR A 379 -12.53 -16.86 14.17
CA THR A 379 -11.83 -17.40 15.35
C THR A 379 -11.00 -16.34 16.05
N LEU A 380 -10.26 -15.52 15.30
CA LEU A 380 -9.52 -14.40 15.85
C LEU A 380 -10.44 -13.34 16.47
N ALA A 381 -11.57 -13.03 15.82
CA ALA A 381 -12.52 -12.05 16.34
C ALA A 381 -13.17 -12.50 17.65
N ILE A 382 -13.63 -13.75 17.74
CA ILE A 382 -14.21 -14.32 18.96
C ILE A 382 -13.19 -14.27 20.10
N ALA A 383 -11.96 -14.72 19.85
CA ALA A 383 -10.89 -14.72 20.85
C ALA A 383 -10.56 -13.30 21.35
N MET A 384 -10.41 -12.33 20.46
CA MET A 384 -10.06 -10.97 20.88
C MET A 384 -11.21 -10.28 21.61
N ASN A 385 -12.45 -10.54 21.20
CA ASN A 385 -13.62 -9.98 21.87
C ASN A 385 -13.78 -10.54 23.29
N SER A 386 -13.49 -11.83 23.52
CA SER A 386 -13.54 -12.42 24.87
C SER A 386 -12.43 -11.90 25.79
N LEU A 387 -11.26 -11.56 25.25
CA LEU A 387 -10.15 -10.94 25.98
C LEU A 387 -10.38 -9.47 26.34
N GLY A 388 -11.36 -8.80 25.71
CA GLY A 388 -11.46 -7.34 25.71
C GLY A 388 -10.36 -6.65 24.88
N GLY A 389 -9.57 -7.42 24.14
CA GLY A 389 -8.66 -6.94 23.11
C GLY A 389 -9.41 -6.57 21.83
N ARG A 390 -8.68 -6.50 20.70
CA ARG A 390 -9.27 -6.08 19.42
C ARG A 390 -8.79 -6.92 18.24
N SER A 391 -9.71 -7.39 17.39
CA SER A 391 -9.37 -7.93 16.08
C SER A 391 -9.61 -6.90 14.97
N ASN A 392 -8.98 -7.10 13.82
CA ASN A 392 -8.98 -6.17 12.70
C ASN A 392 -9.41 -6.87 11.41
N THR A 393 -10.34 -6.26 10.66
CA THR A 393 -10.90 -6.82 9.42
C THR A 393 -9.90 -6.94 8.27
N GLY A 394 -8.82 -6.16 8.30
CA GLY A 394 -8.03 -5.90 7.10
C GLY A 394 -8.85 -5.25 5.98
N GLU A 395 -8.27 -5.24 4.78
CA GLU A 395 -8.83 -4.54 3.62
C GLU A 395 -9.99 -5.27 2.91
N GLY A 396 -10.55 -6.32 3.52
CA GLY A 396 -11.45 -7.26 2.84
C GLY A 396 -12.94 -7.02 3.02
N GLY A 397 -13.35 -6.05 3.84
CA GLY A 397 -14.73 -5.94 4.34
C GLY A 397 -15.02 -6.93 5.47
N GLU A 398 -16.26 -6.95 5.93
CA GLU A 398 -16.76 -7.89 6.94
C GLU A 398 -18.21 -8.27 6.64
N GLU A 399 -18.56 -9.55 6.82
CA GLU A 399 -19.91 -10.02 6.55
C GLU A 399 -20.92 -9.45 7.55
N ARG A 400 -22.10 -9.04 7.08
CA ARG A 400 -23.12 -8.35 7.89
C ARG A 400 -23.67 -9.22 9.02
N ASP A 401 -23.72 -10.54 8.83
CA ASP A 401 -24.21 -11.47 9.86
C ASP A 401 -23.33 -11.48 11.12
N ARG A 402 -22.08 -11.00 11.03
CA ARG A 402 -21.15 -10.92 12.15
C ARG A 402 -21.45 -9.76 13.10
N TYR A 403 -22.28 -8.79 12.70
CA TYR A 403 -22.65 -7.66 13.56
C TYR A 403 -23.66 -8.03 14.64
N ILE A 404 -24.32 -9.18 14.49
CA ILE A 404 -25.31 -9.70 15.43
C ILE A 404 -24.64 -10.69 16.38
N LEU A 405 -24.90 -10.53 17.68
CA LEU A 405 -24.42 -11.46 18.69
C LEU A 405 -25.07 -12.84 18.49
N ARG A 406 -24.28 -13.91 18.55
CA ARG A 406 -24.81 -15.27 18.42
C ARG A 406 -25.55 -15.70 19.68
N LYS A 407 -26.41 -16.71 19.54
CA LYS A 407 -27.18 -17.29 20.66
C LYS A 407 -26.29 -17.85 21.77
N ASN A 408 -25.10 -18.33 21.44
CA ASN A 408 -24.12 -18.85 22.40
C ASN A 408 -23.26 -17.75 23.07
N GLY A 409 -23.52 -16.47 22.77
CA GLY A 409 -22.75 -15.34 23.30
C GLY A 409 -21.53 -14.96 22.46
N ASP A 410 -21.20 -15.71 21.40
CA ASP A 410 -20.06 -15.38 20.54
C ASP A 410 -20.29 -14.08 19.78
N ASN A 411 -19.26 -13.23 19.82
CA ASN A 411 -19.20 -11.99 19.07
C ASN A 411 -18.18 -12.14 17.93
N LEU A 412 -18.67 -12.26 16.69
CA LEU A 412 -17.84 -12.41 15.50
C LEU A 412 -17.39 -11.07 14.91
N LYS A 413 -17.91 -9.94 15.41
CA LYS A 413 -17.63 -8.60 14.91
C LYS A 413 -16.18 -8.22 15.21
N SER A 414 -15.43 -7.82 14.20
CA SER A 414 -14.08 -7.29 14.46
C SER A 414 -14.16 -5.89 15.04
N ALA A 415 -13.44 -5.62 16.11
CA ALA A 415 -13.49 -4.32 16.78
C ALA A 415 -12.86 -3.19 15.95
N ILE A 416 -11.85 -3.51 15.13
CA ILE A 416 -11.16 -2.57 14.23
C ILE A 416 -11.64 -2.81 12.80
N LYS A 417 -12.09 -1.75 12.14
CA LYS A 417 -12.51 -1.75 10.74
C LYS A 417 -11.50 -0.99 9.91
N GLN A 418 -10.86 -1.64 8.94
CA GLN A 418 -9.90 -0.98 8.08
C GLN A 418 -10.58 -0.24 6.91
N VAL A 419 -10.04 0.92 6.57
CA VAL A 419 -10.33 1.70 5.36
C VAL A 419 -9.02 1.80 4.58
N ALA A 420 -8.94 1.08 3.47
CA ALA A 420 -7.79 1.02 2.57
C ALA A 420 -8.14 1.55 1.17
N SER A 421 -7.17 1.76 0.30
CA SER A 421 -7.33 2.34 -1.05
C SER A 421 -8.40 1.66 -1.91
N GLY A 422 -8.57 0.34 -1.81
CA GLY A 422 -9.60 -0.36 -2.58
C GLY A 422 -11.05 -0.07 -2.14
N ARG A 423 -11.25 0.49 -0.93
CA ARG A 423 -12.56 0.70 -0.28
C ARG A 423 -13.48 -0.53 -0.28
N PHE A 424 -12.92 -1.72 -0.36
CA PHE A 424 -13.69 -2.96 -0.38
C PHE A 424 -14.49 -3.15 0.91
N GLY A 425 -15.80 -3.37 0.76
CA GLY A 425 -16.72 -3.58 1.88
C GLY A 425 -16.89 -2.38 2.81
N VAL A 426 -16.38 -1.19 2.45
CA VAL A 426 -16.51 0.02 3.26
C VAL A 426 -17.90 0.63 3.03
N THR A 427 -18.88 0.14 3.77
CA THR A 427 -20.24 0.69 3.82
C THR A 427 -20.45 1.54 5.06
N THR A 428 -21.52 2.33 5.08
CA THR A 428 -21.89 3.09 6.29
C THR A 428 -22.15 2.16 7.49
N GLU A 429 -22.83 1.03 7.27
CA GLU A 429 -23.10 0.01 8.31
C GLU A 429 -21.80 -0.62 8.84
N TYR A 430 -20.83 -0.87 7.95
CA TYR A 430 -19.50 -1.36 8.32
C TYR A 430 -18.77 -0.38 9.25
N LEU A 431 -18.79 0.91 8.91
CA LEU A 431 -18.10 1.96 9.68
C LEU A 431 -18.70 2.17 11.07
N VAL A 432 -20.03 2.14 11.22
CA VAL A 432 -20.69 2.31 12.53
C VAL A 432 -20.52 1.09 13.44
N ASN A 433 -20.24 -0.09 12.88
CA ASN A 433 -19.96 -1.32 13.60
C ASN A 433 -18.47 -1.47 14.00
N SER A 434 -17.83 -0.37 14.41
CA SER A 434 -16.42 -0.32 14.79
C SER A 434 -16.19 0.37 16.14
N LYS A 435 -15.14 -0.06 16.85
CA LYS A 435 -14.55 0.68 17.97
C LYS A 435 -13.38 1.56 17.49
N ASP A 436 -12.57 1.03 16.57
CA ASP A 436 -11.54 1.79 15.88
C ASP A 436 -11.75 1.67 14.37
N ILE A 437 -11.58 2.77 13.64
CA ILE A 437 -11.51 2.79 12.18
C ILE A 437 -10.06 3.04 11.80
N GLN A 438 -9.41 2.09 11.12
CA GLN A 438 -8.01 2.18 10.75
C GLN A 438 -7.85 2.59 9.28
N ILE A 439 -7.34 3.79 9.03
CA ILE A 439 -6.86 4.24 7.72
C ILE A 439 -5.54 3.53 7.43
N LYS A 440 -5.52 2.68 6.41
CA LYS A 440 -4.33 1.93 6.02
C LYS A 440 -3.56 2.68 4.94
N ILE A 441 -2.59 3.50 5.35
CA ILE A 441 -1.68 4.15 4.39
C ILE A 441 -0.74 3.12 3.76
N ALA A 442 -0.14 2.27 4.58
CA ALA A 442 0.80 1.25 4.12
C ALA A 442 0.80 0.00 5.02
N GLN A 443 1.53 -1.04 4.59
CA GLN A 443 1.83 -2.23 5.38
C GLN A 443 3.29 -2.64 5.19
N GLY A 444 3.93 -3.18 6.24
CA GLY A 444 5.37 -3.46 6.22
C GLY A 444 5.85 -4.40 5.10
N ALA A 445 5.03 -5.35 4.67
CA ALA A 445 5.41 -6.31 3.62
C ALA A 445 5.44 -5.72 2.19
N LYS A 446 4.83 -4.54 1.99
CA LYS A 446 4.71 -3.85 0.69
C LYS A 446 4.30 -2.38 0.86
N PRO A 447 5.15 -1.56 1.49
CA PRO A 447 4.87 -0.13 1.55
C PRO A 447 4.95 0.50 0.16
N GLY A 448 4.16 1.56 -0.05
CA GLY A 448 4.01 2.24 -1.35
C GLY A 448 3.24 1.44 -2.40
N GLU A 449 2.53 0.38 -2.02
CA GLU A 449 1.74 -0.47 -2.92
C GLU A 449 0.35 -0.82 -2.37
N GLY A 450 -0.55 -1.22 -3.27
CA GLY A 450 -1.90 -1.66 -2.93
C GLY A 450 -2.04 -3.11 -2.45
N GLY A 451 -3.21 -3.38 -1.87
CA GLY A 451 -3.71 -4.71 -1.58
C GLY A 451 -3.77 -5.62 -2.82
N GLN A 452 -3.60 -6.93 -2.64
CA GLN A 452 -3.65 -7.91 -3.73
C GLN A 452 -4.41 -9.15 -3.27
N LEU A 453 -5.47 -9.49 -4.00
CA LEU A 453 -6.19 -10.75 -3.85
C LEU A 453 -6.32 -11.44 -5.22
N PRO A 454 -5.67 -12.60 -5.43
CA PRO A 454 -5.80 -13.35 -6.67
C PRO A 454 -7.25 -13.73 -6.99
N GLY A 455 -7.64 -13.68 -8.27
CA GLY A 455 -9.03 -13.89 -8.70
C GLY A 455 -9.61 -15.27 -8.33
N HIS A 456 -8.78 -16.31 -8.30
CA HIS A 456 -9.18 -17.65 -7.85
C HIS A 456 -9.45 -17.76 -6.34
N LYS A 457 -9.20 -16.70 -5.57
CA LYS A 457 -9.63 -16.55 -4.17
C LYS A 457 -10.88 -15.67 -4.02
N VAL A 458 -11.41 -15.12 -5.11
CA VAL A 458 -12.61 -14.26 -5.11
C VAL A 458 -13.81 -15.14 -5.45
N ASP A 459 -14.29 -15.88 -4.46
CA ASP A 459 -15.54 -16.65 -4.60
C ASP A 459 -16.78 -15.73 -4.52
N LYS A 460 -17.99 -16.31 -4.61
CA LYS A 460 -19.25 -15.54 -4.55
C LYS A 460 -19.41 -14.75 -3.24
N VAL A 461 -18.94 -15.28 -2.11
CA VAL A 461 -19.08 -14.63 -0.80
C VAL A 461 -18.10 -13.48 -0.67
N ILE A 462 -16.84 -13.70 -1.07
CA ILE A 462 -15.83 -12.63 -1.12
C ILE A 462 -16.25 -11.52 -2.08
N ALA A 463 -16.79 -11.88 -3.24
CA ALA A 463 -17.26 -10.91 -4.21
C ALA A 463 -18.38 -10.01 -3.65
N ASP A 464 -19.37 -10.61 -2.98
CA ASP A 464 -20.49 -9.90 -2.34
C ASP A 464 -20.01 -8.92 -1.26
N VAL A 465 -19.18 -9.38 -0.32
CA VAL A 465 -18.63 -8.55 0.76
C VAL A 465 -17.82 -7.37 0.22
N ARG A 466 -17.14 -7.56 -0.91
CA ARG A 466 -16.29 -6.54 -1.52
C ARG A 466 -16.99 -5.68 -2.58
N PHE A 467 -18.26 -5.95 -2.88
CA PHE A 467 -18.99 -5.31 -4.00
C PHE A 467 -18.20 -5.42 -5.31
N SER A 468 -17.80 -6.65 -5.63
CA SER A 468 -16.96 -6.98 -6.78
C SER A 468 -17.50 -8.19 -7.55
N THR A 469 -16.78 -8.65 -8.57
CA THR A 469 -17.23 -9.75 -9.44
C THR A 469 -16.51 -11.06 -9.10
N PRO A 470 -17.22 -12.19 -8.93
CA PRO A 470 -16.58 -13.49 -8.68
C PRO A 470 -15.56 -13.87 -9.76
N GLY A 471 -14.41 -14.41 -9.32
CA GLY A 471 -13.32 -14.86 -10.19
C GLY A 471 -12.37 -13.77 -10.71
N VAL A 472 -12.72 -12.49 -10.53
CA VAL A 472 -11.89 -11.36 -10.99
C VAL A 472 -10.86 -10.98 -9.93
N GLY A 473 -9.59 -10.85 -10.31
CA GLY A 473 -8.52 -10.46 -9.39
C GLY A 473 -8.67 -9.02 -8.89
N LEU A 474 -8.39 -8.80 -7.61
CA LEU A 474 -8.51 -7.48 -6.97
C LEU A 474 -7.12 -6.94 -6.63
N ILE A 475 -6.67 -5.96 -7.41
CA ILE A 475 -5.48 -5.16 -7.12
C ILE A 475 -5.97 -3.78 -6.72
N SER A 476 -5.67 -3.38 -5.48
CA SER A 476 -6.04 -2.04 -5.01
C SER A 476 -5.08 -1.01 -5.61
N PRO A 477 -5.53 0.24 -5.82
CA PRO A 477 -4.61 1.33 -6.11
C PRO A 477 -3.53 1.44 -5.01
N PRO A 478 -2.28 1.80 -5.34
CA PRO A 478 -1.30 2.12 -4.32
C PRO A 478 -1.71 3.29 -3.41
N PRO A 479 -2.19 4.44 -3.94
CA PRO A 479 -2.61 5.54 -3.08
C PRO A 479 -4.07 5.39 -2.64
N HIS A 480 -4.40 6.09 -1.56
CA HIS A 480 -5.76 6.52 -1.34
C HIS A 480 -6.03 7.71 -2.27
N HIS A 481 -7.01 7.61 -3.19
CA HIS A 481 -7.33 8.73 -4.10
C HIS A 481 -7.97 9.95 -3.41
N ASP A 482 -8.22 9.84 -2.10
CA ASP A 482 -8.67 10.91 -1.21
C ASP A 482 -7.63 11.27 -0.13
N ILE A 483 -6.35 10.91 -0.36
CA ILE A 483 -5.20 11.30 0.46
C ILE A 483 -4.00 11.57 -0.46
N TYR A 484 -3.89 12.79 -0.96
CA TYR A 484 -2.72 13.26 -1.71
C TYR A 484 -1.80 14.17 -0.90
N SER A 485 -2.25 14.59 0.27
CA SER A 485 -1.48 15.38 1.23
C SER A 485 -1.97 15.15 2.68
N ILE A 486 -1.36 15.87 3.63
CA ILE A 486 -1.72 15.76 5.04
C ILE A 486 -3.12 16.34 5.34
N GLU A 487 -3.52 17.39 4.65
CA GLU A 487 -4.85 17.99 4.76
C GLU A 487 -5.95 17.08 4.24
N ASP A 488 -5.67 16.29 3.21
CA ASP A 488 -6.60 15.26 2.72
C ASP A 488 -6.75 14.12 3.73
N LEU A 489 -5.66 13.70 4.38
CA LEU A 489 -5.76 12.77 5.51
C LEU A 489 -6.62 13.35 6.64
N ALA A 490 -6.42 14.62 6.98
CA ALA A 490 -7.25 15.30 7.97
C ALA A 490 -8.73 15.32 7.56
N GLN A 491 -9.01 15.49 6.26
CA GLN A 491 -10.37 15.42 5.72
C GLN A 491 -10.95 14.00 5.85
N LEU A 492 -10.21 12.94 5.54
CA LEU A 492 -10.70 11.57 5.73
C LEU A 492 -10.91 11.23 7.22
N ILE A 493 -10.02 11.68 8.11
CA ILE A 493 -10.21 11.53 9.57
C ILE A 493 -11.52 12.21 9.99
N PHE A 494 -11.77 13.42 9.49
CA PHE A 494 -13.00 14.17 9.75
C PHE A 494 -14.23 13.44 9.19
N ASP A 495 -14.19 12.90 7.97
CA ASP A 495 -15.28 12.12 7.38
C ASP A 495 -15.65 10.90 8.23
N LEU A 496 -14.65 10.10 8.59
CA LEU A 496 -14.84 8.86 9.35
C LEU A 496 -15.35 9.15 10.77
N LYS A 497 -14.85 10.22 11.40
CA LYS A 497 -15.34 10.67 12.70
C LYS A 497 -16.76 11.21 12.63
N ASN A 498 -17.17 11.84 11.53
CA ASN A 498 -18.55 12.24 11.33
C ASN A 498 -19.46 11.01 11.21
N VAL A 499 -19.11 10.01 10.39
CA VAL A 499 -19.90 8.77 10.25
C VAL A 499 -20.02 8.01 11.57
N ASN A 500 -18.92 7.84 12.30
CA ASN A 500 -18.93 7.19 13.61
C ASN A 500 -18.23 8.05 14.67
N PRO A 501 -18.96 8.95 15.36
CA PRO A 501 -18.39 9.83 16.38
C PRO A 501 -17.78 9.12 17.58
N GLN A 502 -18.16 7.85 17.83
CA GLN A 502 -17.69 7.07 18.97
C GLN A 502 -16.37 6.32 18.67
N ALA A 503 -16.07 6.04 17.41
CA ALA A 503 -14.87 5.28 17.05
C ALA A 503 -13.59 6.12 17.18
N ARG A 504 -12.48 5.50 17.57
CA ARG A 504 -11.15 6.10 17.41
C ARG A 504 -10.71 6.00 15.95
N ILE A 505 -10.07 7.03 15.43
CA ILE A 505 -9.47 7.00 14.09
C ILE A 505 -7.98 6.65 14.22
N SER A 506 -7.61 5.50 13.66
CA SER A 506 -6.27 4.93 13.65
C SER A 506 -5.62 5.15 12.28
N VAL A 507 -4.36 5.55 12.23
CA VAL A 507 -3.59 5.66 10.98
C VAL A 507 -2.44 4.67 11.01
N LYS A 508 -2.40 3.75 10.04
CA LYS A 508 -1.36 2.73 9.93
C LYS A 508 -0.26 3.17 8.97
N LEU A 509 0.92 3.45 9.53
CA LEU A 509 2.14 3.83 8.85
C LEU A 509 3.14 2.68 8.85
N VAL A 510 4.19 2.79 8.03
CA VAL A 510 5.30 1.83 8.01
C VAL A 510 6.57 2.54 8.44
N SER A 511 7.39 1.83 9.22
CA SER A 511 8.69 2.30 9.67
C SER A 511 9.60 2.58 8.47
N GLU A 512 10.13 3.80 8.42
CA GLU A 512 11.20 4.30 7.57
C GLU A 512 11.78 5.55 8.25
N VAL A 513 12.95 6.01 7.81
CA VAL A 513 13.49 7.27 8.34
C VAL A 513 12.56 8.43 7.95
N GLY A 514 12.22 9.29 8.92
CA GLY A 514 11.33 10.44 8.72
C GLY A 514 9.86 10.16 9.09
N VAL A 515 9.51 8.92 9.44
CA VAL A 515 8.15 8.56 9.86
C VAL A 515 7.68 9.35 11.09
N GLY A 516 8.60 9.80 11.96
CA GLY A 516 8.25 10.61 13.12
C GLY A 516 7.66 11.97 12.73
N THR A 517 8.19 12.58 11.66
CA THR A 517 7.66 13.83 11.09
C THR A 517 6.26 13.62 10.53
N VAL A 518 6.07 12.53 9.78
CA VAL A 518 4.75 12.13 9.26
C VAL A 518 3.77 11.92 10.41
N ALA A 519 4.16 11.20 11.46
CA ALA A 519 3.34 10.94 12.63
C ALA A 519 2.94 12.23 13.38
N ALA A 520 3.82 13.23 13.45
CA ALA A 520 3.47 14.54 14.00
C ALA A 520 2.39 15.25 13.16
N GLY A 521 2.49 15.18 11.83
CA GLY A 521 1.44 15.63 10.92
C GLY A 521 0.11 14.90 11.16
N VAL A 522 0.14 13.57 11.24
CA VAL A 522 -1.02 12.72 11.53
C VAL A 522 -1.68 13.09 12.87
N ALA A 523 -0.88 13.36 13.90
CA ALA A 523 -1.38 13.80 15.19
C ALA A 523 -2.02 15.19 15.13
N LYS A 524 -1.52 16.10 14.29
CA LYS A 524 -2.13 17.42 14.03
C LYS A 524 -3.42 17.31 13.19
N ALA A 525 -3.48 16.33 12.28
CA ALA A 525 -4.66 15.94 11.52
C ALA A 525 -5.76 15.26 12.36
N LYS A 526 -5.61 15.25 13.69
CA LYS A 526 -6.60 14.77 14.68
C LYS A 526 -6.80 13.26 14.70
N ALA A 527 -5.82 12.46 14.31
CA ALA A 527 -5.87 11.02 14.59
C ALA A 527 -5.94 10.78 16.12
N ASP A 528 -6.59 9.70 16.53
CA ASP A 528 -6.64 9.23 17.93
C ASP A 528 -5.52 8.21 18.20
N HIS A 529 -5.10 7.50 17.15
CA HIS A 529 -4.20 6.34 17.25
C HIS A 529 -3.28 6.26 16.03
N ILE A 530 -2.03 5.85 16.22
CA ILE A 530 -1.05 5.63 15.14
C ILE A 530 -0.47 4.21 15.29
N THR A 531 -0.46 3.42 14.22
CA THR A 531 0.27 2.15 14.17
C THR A 531 1.56 2.34 13.38
N ILE A 532 2.70 2.00 13.95
CA ILE A 532 3.98 1.88 13.24
C ILE A 532 4.25 0.41 12.94
N SER A 533 4.22 0.05 11.66
CA SER A 533 4.49 -1.31 11.19
C SER A 533 5.95 -1.50 10.78
N GLY A 534 6.59 -2.55 11.28
CA GLY A 534 7.90 -2.99 10.81
C GLY A 534 7.84 -3.78 9.51
N PHE A 535 8.95 -3.79 8.76
CA PHE A 535 9.09 -4.56 7.51
C PHE A 535 8.86 -6.08 7.67
N GLU A 536 9.02 -6.62 8.89
CA GLU A 536 8.75 -8.02 9.24
C GLU A 536 7.25 -8.41 9.21
N GLY A 537 6.36 -7.48 8.86
CA GLY A 537 4.92 -7.73 8.73
C GLY A 537 4.60 -8.86 7.73
N GLY A 538 3.61 -9.69 8.06
CA GLY A 538 3.13 -10.75 7.16
C GLY A 538 2.29 -10.22 5.99
N THR A 539 2.13 -11.05 4.95
CA THR A 539 1.22 -10.77 3.84
C THR A 539 0.71 -12.06 3.20
N GLY A 540 -0.53 -12.05 2.69
CA GLY A 540 -1.08 -13.14 1.91
C GLY A 540 -0.54 -13.17 0.47
N ALA A 541 -0.24 -12.00 -0.10
CA ALA A 541 0.29 -11.83 -1.45
C ALA A 541 1.05 -10.49 -1.59
N SER A 542 2.30 -10.55 -2.07
CA SER A 542 3.16 -9.39 -2.31
C SER A 542 4.30 -9.77 -3.26
N PRO A 543 4.82 -8.83 -4.06
CA PRO A 543 6.09 -9.03 -4.77
C PRO A 543 7.23 -9.36 -3.80
N LEU A 544 8.11 -10.29 -4.19
CA LEU A 544 9.26 -10.69 -3.38
C LEU A 544 10.22 -9.53 -3.09
N THR A 545 10.38 -8.63 -4.06
CA THR A 545 11.21 -7.42 -3.93
C THR A 545 10.74 -6.52 -2.79
N SER A 546 9.43 -6.38 -2.60
CA SER A 546 8.88 -5.53 -1.55
C SER A 546 8.96 -6.16 -0.18
N ILE A 547 8.81 -7.50 -0.09
CA ILE A 547 9.00 -8.24 1.17
C ILE A 547 10.43 -8.10 1.68
N LYS A 548 11.43 -8.02 0.79
CA LYS A 548 12.84 -8.01 1.15
C LYS A 548 13.47 -6.63 1.26
N HIS A 549 13.02 -5.68 0.46
CA HIS A 549 13.77 -4.44 0.20
C HIS A 549 12.96 -3.16 0.43
N ALA A 550 11.84 -3.24 1.16
CA ALA A 550 11.02 -2.06 1.45
C ALA A 550 10.51 -2.06 2.90
N GLY A 551 10.65 -0.92 3.58
CA GLY A 551 10.36 -0.77 5.01
C GLY A 551 11.60 -0.98 5.88
N SER A 552 11.54 -0.45 7.10
CA SER A 552 12.58 -0.54 8.12
C SER A 552 12.12 -1.37 9.33
N PRO A 553 13.04 -1.80 10.21
CA PRO A 553 12.67 -2.40 11.50
C PRO A 553 11.76 -1.46 12.30
N TRP A 554 10.79 -2.01 13.03
CA TRP A 554 9.84 -1.16 13.77
C TRP A 554 10.51 -0.44 14.94
N GLU A 555 11.61 -0.96 15.47
CA GLU A 555 12.36 -0.35 16.57
C GLU A 555 12.82 1.06 16.21
N LEU A 556 13.24 1.26 14.95
CA LEU A 556 13.66 2.55 14.42
C LEU A 556 12.48 3.52 14.34
N GLY A 557 11.44 3.17 13.58
CA GLY A 557 10.30 4.06 13.34
C GLY A 557 9.47 4.34 14.60
N LEU A 558 9.39 3.37 15.53
CA LEU A 558 8.70 3.55 16.81
C LEU A 558 9.44 4.55 17.69
N ALA A 559 10.76 4.39 17.83
CA ALA A 559 11.58 5.31 18.61
C ALA A 559 11.53 6.73 18.03
N GLU A 560 11.70 6.88 16.72
CA GLU A 560 11.63 8.19 16.04
C GLU A 560 10.25 8.85 16.24
N THR A 561 9.17 8.07 16.12
CA THR A 561 7.79 8.56 16.34
C THR A 561 7.58 9.00 17.78
N GLN A 562 8.00 8.19 18.75
CA GLN A 562 7.94 8.53 20.17
C GLN A 562 8.68 9.83 20.46
N GLN A 563 9.94 9.92 20.02
CA GLN A 563 10.79 11.08 20.24
C GLN A 563 10.17 12.34 19.62
N THR A 564 9.73 12.28 18.37
CA THR A 564 9.18 13.42 17.64
C THR A 564 7.86 13.90 18.26
N LEU A 565 6.96 12.99 18.63
CA LEU A 565 5.68 13.36 19.25
C LEU A 565 5.87 13.98 20.64
N VAL A 566 6.84 13.51 21.42
CA VAL A 566 7.17 14.08 22.73
C VAL A 566 7.77 15.48 22.57
N LEU A 567 8.76 15.65 21.69
CA LEU A 567 9.40 16.94 21.41
C LEU A 567 8.39 18.02 20.96
N ASN A 568 7.32 17.62 20.27
CA ASN A 568 6.29 18.52 19.79
C ASN A 568 5.08 18.66 20.74
N ASN A 569 5.11 18.07 21.94
CA ASN A 569 3.97 18.03 22.88
C ASN A 569 2.67 17.50 22.24
N LEU A 570 2.80 16.48 21.39
CA LEU A 570 1.69 15.81 20.70
C LEU A 570 1.41 14.41 21.25
N ARG A 571 2.32 13.84 22.04
CA ARG A 571 2.27 12.43 22.46
C ARG A 571 1.07 12.09 23.36
N SER A 572 0.65 13.01 24.23
CA SER A 572 -0.39 12.78 25.25
C SER A 572 -1.74 12.34 24.67
N ARG A 573 -2.06 12.78 23.44
CA ARG A 573 -3.37 12.59 22.78
C ARG A 573 -3.41 11.46 21.75
N ILE A 574 -2.29 10.77 21.54
CA ILE A 574 -2.13 9.71 20.55
C ILE A 574 -1.86 8.40 21.26
N SER A 575 -2.66 7.38 20.97
CA SER A 575 -2.31 6.00 21.30
C SER A 575 -1.37 5.45 20.23
N LEU A 576 -0.15 5.09 20.61
CA LEU A 576 0.87 4.57 19.71
C LEU A 576 0.89 3.04 19.77
N GLN A 577 0.70 2.40 18.63
CA GLN A 577 0.76 0.96 18.48
C GLN A 577 1.96 0.56 17.63
N VAL A 578 2.55 -0.59 17.95
CA VAL A 578 3.54 -1.23 17.09
C VAL A 578 3.08 -2.61 16.61
N ASP A 579 3.36 -2.92 15.34
CA ASP A 579 3.24 -4.28 14.80
C ASP A 579 4.43 -4.63 13.89
N GLY A 580 4.50 -5.90 13.48
CA GLY A 580 5.56 -6.42 12.61
C GLY A 580 6.52 -7.35 13.34
N GLY A 581 6.21 -8.65 13.34
CA GLY A 581 7.10 -9.66 13.91
C GLY A 581 7.16 -9.69 15.45
N LEU A 582 6.12 -9.22 16.17
CA LEU A 582 5.97 -9.47 17.60
C LEU A 582 5.51 -10.92 17.86
N ARG A 583 6.14 -11.57 18.84
CA ARG A 583 6.01 -13.01 19.09
C ARG A 583 5.90 -13.33 20.60
N THR A 584 6.66 -12.64 21.44
CA THR A 584 6.82 -12.95 22.88
C THR A 584 6.48 -11.75 23.76
N GLY A 585 6.37 -11.96 25.07
CA GLY A 585 6.22 -10.88 26.05
C GLY A 585 7.44 -9.95 26.09
N ARG A 586 8.65 -10.46 25.82
CA ARG A 586 9.85 -9.62 25.65
C ARG A 586 9.71 -8.61 24.52
N ASP A 587 9.15 -9.00 23.37
CA ASP A 587 8.90 -8.07 22.25
C ASP A 587 7.96 -6.93 22.68
N VAL A 588 6.91 -7.26 23.46
CA VAL A 588 5.95 -6.28 24.01
C VAL A 588 6.65 -5.31 24.96
N LEU A 589 7.50 -5.81 25.86
CA LEU A 589 8.27 -4.97 26.78
C LEU A 589 9.18 -3.99 26.02
N ILE A 590 9.92 -4.47 25.01
CA ILE A 590 10.80 -3.62 24.21
C ILE A 590 9.99 -2.56 23.47
N GLY A 591 8.85 -2.92 22.86
CA GLY A 591 7.95 -1.96 22.23
C GLY A 591 7.44 -0.91 23.22
N GLY A 592 7.04 -1.31 24.43
CA GLY A 592 6.65 -0.38 25.49
C GLY A 592 7.77 0.58 25.87
N LEU A 593 8.98 0.06 26.11
CA LEU A 593 10.16 0.86 26.46
C LEU A 593 10.55 1.87 25.36
N LEU A 594 10.31 1.53 24.08
CA LEU A 594 10.50 2.43 22.94
C LEU A 594 9.32 3.37 22.69
N GLY A 595 8.18 3.21 23.39
CA GLY A 595 7.09 4.19 23.42
C GLY A 595 5.70 3.68 23.02
N ALA A 596 5.50 2.39 22.74
CA ALA A 596 4.18 1.87 22.36
C ALA A 596 3.22 1.72 23.57
N ASP A 597 1.97 2.15 23.38
CA ASP A 597 0.84 1.91 24.30
C ASP A 597 0.15 0.55 24.02
N GLU A 598 0.13 0.14 22.76
CA GLU A 598 -0.63 -1.01 22.23
C GLU A 598 0.22 -1.87 21.27
N PHE A 599 -0.18 -3.14 21.06
CA PHE A 599 0.64 -4.14 20.34
C PHE A 599 -0.18 -4.97 19.35
N GLY A 600 0.26 -5.04 18.10
CA GLY A 600 -0.37 -5.80 17.04
C GLY A 600 0.35 -7.11 16.72
N PHE A 601 -0.40 -8.22 16.69
CA PHE A 601 0.12 -9.57 16.41
C PHE A 601 -0.61 -10.18 15.22
N SER A 602 0.11 -10.65 14.20
CA SER A 602 -0.51 -11.29 13.03
C SER A 602 -0.11 -12.76 12.91
N THR A 603 1.16 -13.01 12.64
CA THR A 603 1.65 -14.34 12.32
C THR A 603 1.58 -15.32 13.50
N ALA A 604 1.93 -14.89 14.71
CA ALA A 604 1.90 -15.76 15.88
C ALA A 604 0.47 -16.25 16.23
N PRO A 605 -0.58 -15.39 16.24
CA PRO A 605 -1.96 -15.84 16.33
C PRO A 605 -2.41 -16.77 15.20
N LEU A 606 -1.90 -16.62 13.96
CA LEU A 606 -2.17 -17.58 12.90
C LEU A 606 -1.48 -18.93 13.14
N ILE A 607 -0.27 -18.92 13.71
CA ILE A 607 0.44 -20.15 14.08
C ILE A 607 -0.27 -20.87 15.21
N SER A 608 -0.77 -20.16 16.23
CA SER A 608 -1.50 -20.76 17.36
C SER A 608 -2.78 -21.48 16.92
N ILE A 609 -3.40 -21.07 15.80
CA ILE A 609 -4.55 -21.73 15.19
C ILE A 609 -4.19 -22.70 14.06
N GLY A 610 -2.91 -22.98 13.81
CA GLY A 610 -2.47 -24.09 12.96
C GLY A 610 -1.56 -23.74 11.77
N CYS A 611 -1.17 -22.48 11.55
CA CYS A 611 -0.28 -22.14 10.43
C CYS A 611 1.09 -22.82 10.58
N ILE A 612 1.54 -23.47 9.50
CA ILE A 612 2.83 -24.19 9.43
C ILE A 612 3.89 -23.45 8.58
N MET A 613 3.67 -22.18 8.26
CA MET A 613 4.60 -21.31 7.51
C MET A 613 5.02 -21.83 6.13
N MET A 614 4.11 -22.49 5.40
CA MET A 614 4.37 -23.00 4.04
C MET A 614 4.60 -21.91 2.98
N ARG A 615 4.18 -20.66 3.27
CA ARG A 615 4.33 -19.47 2.39
C ARG A 615 3.66 -19.59 1.00
N LYS A 616 2.62 -20.42 0.89
CA LYS A 616 1.78 -20.58 -0.32
C LYS A 616 0.41 -19.89 -0.22
N CYS A 617 0.30 -18.87 0.64
CA CYS A 617 -0.95 -18.17 0.94
C CYS A 617 -1.66 -17.58 -0.29
N HIS A 618 -0.87 -17.14 -1.29
CA HIS A 618 -1.33 -16.56 -2.54
C HIS A 618 -1.87 -17.61 -3.53
N LEU A 619 -1.53 -18.89 -3.37
CA LEU A 619 -1.89 -19.95 -4.31
C LEU A 619 -3.25 -20.58 -4.02
N ASN A 620 -3.91 -20.21 -2.92
CA ASN A 620 -5.17 -20.84 -2.45
C ASN A 620 -5.02 -22.31 -2.04
N THR A 621 -3.80 -22.78 -1.78
CA THR A 621 -3.48 -24.18 -1.48
C THR A 621 -3.03 -24.40 -0.03
N CYS A 622 -3.57 -23.60 0.90
CA CYS A 622 -3.23 -23.72 2.32
C CYS A 622 -3.66 -25.09 2.86
N PRO A 623 -2.73 -25.94 3.35
CA PRO A 623 -3.04 -27.32 3.72
C PRO A 623 -3.86 -27.43 5.03
N VAL A 624 -3.90 -26.36 5.82
CA VAL A 624 -4.52 -26.29 7.16
C VAL A 624 -5.74 -25.35 7.20
N GLY A 625 -6.32 -25.02 6.04
CA GLY A 625 -7.57 -24.25 5.97
C GLY A 625 -7.51 -22.77 6.42
N ILE A 626 -6.31 -22.21 6.64
CA ILE A 626 -6.15 -20.80 7.08
C ILE A 626 -6.16 -19.82 5.91
N ALA A 627 -5.24 -19.94 4.96
CA ALA A 627 -5.03 -18.94 3.90
C ALA A 627 -5.63 -19.40 2.56
N THR A 628 -6.87 -19.89 2.57
CA THR A 628 -7.56 -20.43 1.40
C THR A 628 -9.07 -20.16 1.44
N GLN A 629 -9.68 -20.02 0.26
CA GLN A 629 -11.12 -19.97 0.02
C GLN A 629 -11.66 -21.28 -0.58
N ASP A 630 -10.77 -22.24 -0.86
CA ASP A 630 -11.17 -23.58 -1.28
C ASP A 630 -11.94 -24.28 -0.15
N LYS A 631 -13.11 -24.83 -0.47
CA LYS A 631 -14.01 -25.43 0.53
C LYS A 631 -13.41 -26.69 1.16
N GLU A 632 -12.78 -27.55 0.38
CA GLU A 632 -12.20 -28.81 0.87
C GLU A 632 -11.01 -28.54 1.80
N LEU A 633 -10.18 -27.56 1.45
CA LEU A 633 -9.07 -27.16 2.29
C LEU A 633 -9.53 -26.41 3.54
N ARG A 634 -10.60 -25.61 3.47
CA ARG A 634 -11.20 -24.96 4.65
C ARG A 634 -11.75 -25.96 5.66
N ASN A 635 -12.29 -27.10 5.20
CA ASN A 635 -12.74 -28.18 6.09
C ASN A 635 -11.60 -28.79 6.94
N LYS A 636 -10.33 -28.53 6.59
CA LYS A 636 -9.15 -28.97 7.36
C LYS A 636 -8.76 -27.98 8.48
N PHE A 637 -9.53 -26.92 8.68
CA PHE A 637 -9.24 -25.94 9.73
C PHE A 637 -9.65 -26.47 11.11
N GLU A 638 -8.67 -26.63 12.00
CA GLU A 638 -8.86 -27.15 13.36
C GLU A 638 -8.62 -26.09 14.46
N GLY A 639 -8.36 -24.84 14.06
CA GLY A 639 -8.05 -23.75 14.97
C GLY A 639 -9.25 -23.34 15.82
N LYS A 640 -9.04 -23.11 17.13
CA LYS A 640 -10.10 -22.70 18.05
C LYS A 640 -9.80 -21.36 18.73
N PRO A 641 -10.81 -20.57 19.13
CA PRO A 641 -10.60 -19.29 19.83
C PRO A 641 -9.75 -19.44 21.09
N GLU A 642 -9.88 -20.55 21.81
CA GLU A 642 -9.16 -20.82 23.06
C GLU A 642 -7.64 -20.87 22.83
N HIS A 643 -7.17 -21.32 21.67
CA HIS A 643 -5.73 -21.35 21.36
C HIS A 643 -5.14 -19.94 21.30
N VAL A 644 -5.90 -18.99 20.75
CA VAL A 644 -5.50 -17.58 20.64
C VAL A 644 -5.57 -16.91 22.02
N VAL A 645 -6.62 -17.19 22.79
CA VAL A 645 -6.79 -16.72 24.18
C VAL A 645 -5.61 -17.15 25.04
N LYS A 646 -5.27 -18.45 25.03
CA LYS A 646 -4.14 -19.01 25.78
C LYS A 646 -2.82 -18.36 25.38
N TYR A 647 -2.55 -18.23 24.08
CA TYR A 647 -1.35 -17.56 23.58
C TYR A 647 -1.20 -16.15 24.16
N PHE A 648 -2.24 -15.32 24.10
CA PHE A 648 -2.16 -13.95 24.60
C PHE A 648 -2.04 -13.87 26.11
N PHE A 649 -2.65 -14.79 26.87
CA PHE A 649 -2.42 -14.87 28.32
C PHE A 649 -0.98 -15.30 28.64
N PHE A 650 -0.39 -16.23 27.90
CA PHE A 650 1.02 -16.58 28.08
C PHE A 650 1.95 -15.39 27.81
N VAL A 651 1.73 -14.64 26.72
CA VAL A 651 2.45 -13.40 26.42
C VAL A 651 2.29 -12.38 27.55
N ALA A 652 1.07 -12.17 28.04
CA ALA A 652 0.80 -11.22 29.13
C ALA A 652 1.45 -11.65 30.45
N GLU A 653 1.48 -12.96 30.76
CA GLU A 653 2.16 -13.48 31.93
C GLU A 653 3.68 -13.33 31.84
N GLU A 654 4.28 -13.51 30.66
CA GLU A 654 5.69 -13.19 30.43
C GLU A 654 5.96 -11.69 30.65
N VAL A 655 5.08 -10.81 30.16
CA VAL A 655 5.15 -9.36 30.42
C VAL A 655 5.15 -9.06 31.91
N ARG A 656 4.23 -9.68 32.68
CA ARG A 656 4.15 -9.49 34.14
C ARG A 656 5.43 -9.90 34.85
N LYS A 657 6.00 -11.06 34.48
CA LYS A 657 7.27 -11.54 35.06
C LYS A 657 8.40 -10.55 34.80
N ILE A 658 8.51 -10.03 33.59
CA ILE A 658 9.58 -9.07 33.25
C ILE A 658 9.36 -7.74 34.00
N LEU A 659 8.12 -7.24 34.09
CA LEU A 659 7.79 -6.04 34.88
C LEU A 659 8.16 -6.19 36.37
N ALA A 660 7.87 -7.35 36.96
CA ALA A 660 8.27 -7.66 38.34
C ALA A 660 9.79 -7.64 38.53
N ASP A 661 10.52 -8.24 37.59
CA ASP A 661 11.99 -8.21 37.52
C ASP A 661 12.56 -6.79 37.35
N MET A 662 11.81 -5.90 36.70
CA MET A 662 12.14 -4.48 36.53
C MET A 662 11.65 -3.59 37.69
N GLY A 663 10.87 -4.12 38.63
CA GLY A 663 10.33 -3.38 39.78
C GLY A 663 9.15 -2.44 39.45
N PHE A 664 8.39 -2.71 38.38
CA PHE A 664 7.23 -1.89 37.97
C PHE A 664 5.91 -2.63 38.15
N LYS A 665 4.90 -1.96 38.69
CA LYS A 665 3.57 -2.54 38.98
C LYS A 665 2.61 -2.45 37.79
N LYS A 666 2.79 -1.46 36.93
CA LYS A 666 1.93 -1.22 35.75
C LYS A 666 2.75 -1.01 34.50
N PHE A 667 2.24 -1.47 33.38
CA PHE A 667 2.82 -1.31 32.05
C PHE A 667 3.01 0.17 31.69
N ASP A 668 2.05 1.04 32.03
CA ASP A 668 2.16 2.48 31.75
C ASP A 668 3.41 3.14 32.37
N GLN A 669 3.97 2.56 33.44
CA GLN A 669 5.17 3.10 34.10
C GLN A 669 6.45 2.91 33.28
N ILE A 670 6.43 2.02 32.28
CA ILE A 670 7.59 1.73 31.44
C ILE A 670 7.52 2.38 30.07
N ILE A 671 6.38 2.94 29.67
CA ILE A 671 6.21 3.45 28.30
C ILE A 671 7.19 4.59 28.04
N GLY A 672 8.04 4.43 27.03
CA GLY A 672 9.08 5.40 26.66
C GLY A 672 10.31 5.43 27.59
N ARG A 673 10.45 4.48 28.53
CA ARG A 673 11.60 4.39 29.46
C ARG A 673 12.83 3.74 28.81
N THR A 674 13.35 4.37 27.75
CA THR A 674 14.51 3.86 27.01
C THR A 674 15.77 3.73 27.88
N ASP A 675 15.84 4.42 29.03
CA ASP A 675 16.92 4.26 30.03
C ASP A 675 17.04 2.83 30.60
N LYS A 676 16.01 1.98 30.41
CA LYS A 676 16.01 0.56 30.80
C LYS A 676 16.52 -0.38 29.72
N LEU A 677 16.87 0.13 28.54
CA LEU A 677 17.51 -0.65 27.47
C LEU A 677 19.02 -0.45 27.49
N VAL A 678 19.76 -1.51 27.14
CA VAL A 678 21.22 -1.51 26.95
C VAL A 678 21.55 -2.32 25.72
N PHE A 679 22.55 -1.90 24.96
CA PHE A 679 23.12 -2.72 23.90
C PHE A 679 23.97 -3.85 24.48
N ASN A 680 23.64 -5.10 24.15
CA ASN A 680 24.39 -6.28 24.57
C ASN A 680 25.60 -6.54 23.65
N LYS A 681 26.72 -5.89 23.98
CA LYS A 681 27.97 -6.04 23.22
C LYS A 681 28.54 -7.46 23.25
N ALA A 682 28.20 -8.30 24.22
CA ALA A 682 28.71 -9.66 24.33
C ALA A 682 28.26 -10.56 23.17
N LEU A 683 27.20 -10.19 22.47
CA LEU A 683 26.66 -10.92 21.31
C LEU A 683 27.31 -10.48 20.00
N ALA A 684 28.13 -9.43 20.02
CA ALA A 684 28.68 -8.86 18.81
C ALA A 684 29.72 -9.78 18.15
N ASN A 685 29.64 -9.90 16.82
CA ASN A 685 30.65 -10.49 15.97
C ASN A 685 31.26 -9.38 15.08
N TRP A 686 32.21 -9.74 14.22
CA TRP A 686 32.91 -8.75 13.37
C TRP A 686 31.98 -7.90 12.47
N LYS A 687 30.76 -8.36 12.16
CA LYS A 687 29.74 -7.57 11.41
C LYS A 687 28.83 -6.73 12.31
N THR A 688 28.73 -7.05 13.60
CA THR A 688 27.81 -6.40 14.53
C THR A 688 28.50 -5.58 15.62
N GLN A 689 29.83 -5.64 15.70
CA GLN A 689 30.65 -4.87 16.66
C GLN A 689 30.54 -3.35 16.49
N GLY A 690 30.26 -2.89 15.26
CA GLY A 690 30.09 -1.47 14.92
C GLY A 690 28.68 -0.95 15.08
N LEU A 691 27.72 -1.76 15.55
CA LEU A 691 26.34 -1.30 15.75
C LEU A 691 26.27 -0.35 16.95
N ASP A 692 25.56 0.76 16.78
CA ASP A 692 25.21 1.71 17.83
C ASP A 692 23.72 2.01 17.80
N PHE A 693 23.09 1.95 18.98
CA PHE A 693 21.66 2.16 19.19
C PHE A 693 21.37 3.41 20.04
N SER A 694 22.37 4.23 20.33
CA SER A 694 22.24 5.42 21.17
C SER A 694 21.15 6.38 20.67
N ASN A 695 21.02 6.53 19.35
CA ASN A 695 19.96 7.34 18.72
C ASN A 695 18.55 6.76 18.95
N LEU A 696 18.40 5.43 18.93
CA LEU A 696 17.13 4.77 19.24
C LEU A 696 16.78 4.87 20.73
N PHE A 697 17.80 4.82 21.60
CA PHE A 697 17.60 4.90 23.05
C PHE A 697 17.53 6.33 23.59
N TYR A 698 17.64 7.34 22.72
CA TYR A 698 17.52 8.73 23.12
C TYR A 698 16.12 9.01 23.71
N SER A 699 16.11 9.60 24.90
CA SER A 699 14.91 10.11 25.57
C SER A 699 14.92 11.65 25.47
N PRO A 700 13.91 12.28 24.85
CA PRO A 700 13.82 13.73 24.78
C PRO A 700 13.80 14.40 26.16
N LYS A 701 14.59 15.47 26.33
CA LYS A 701 14.51 16.35 27.50
C LYS A 701 13.37 17.36 27.29
N VAL A 702 12.29 17.22 28.05
CA VAL A 702 11.09 18.09 27.98
C VAL A 702 10.74 18.61 29.37
N ASP A 703 9.96 19.70 29.41
CA ASP A 703 9.51 20.32 30.65
C ASP A 703 8.68 19.39 31.54
N LYS A 704 8.69 19.65 32.85
CA LYS A 704 7.85 18.90 33.81
C LYS A 704 6.38 19.05 33.42
N GLY A 705 5.68 17.92 33.24
CA GLY A 705 4.26 17.87 32.90
C GLY A 705 3.95 17.53 31.43
N VAL A 706 4.96 17.38 30.58
CA VAL A 706 4.78 16.79 29.24
C VAL A 706 4.60 15.28 29.38
N ASP A 707 3.41 14.79 29.02
CA ASP A 707 3.11 13.36 29.04
C ASP A 707 3.84 12.64 27.89
N ILE A 708 4.54 11.56 28.21
CA ILE A 708 5.31 10.75 27.24
C ILE A 708 4.54 9.54 26.71
N PHE A 709 3.29 9.35 27.14
CA PHE A 709 2.41 8.27 26.70
C PHE A 709 0.95 8.77 26.59
N ASN A 710 0.02 7.92 26.16
CA ASN A 710 -1.36 8.36 25.93
C ASN A 710 -2.13 8.57 27.25
N THR A 711 -2.43 9.83 27.59
CA THR A 711 -3.13 10.22 28.82
C THR A 711 -4.44 10.95 28.55
N LYS A 712 -4.64 11.47 27.33
CA LYS A 712 -5.76 12.34 26.95
C LYS A 712 -6.44 11.84 25.69
N LYS A 713 -7.72 12.19 25.53
CA LYS A 713 -8.47 11.96 24.28
C LYS A 713 -8.26 13.13 23.31
N GLN A 714 -8.25 12.82 22.02
CA GLN A 714 -8.19 13.84 20.96
C GLN A 714 -9.46 14.68 20.92
N GLN A 715 -9.31 15.97 20.60
CA GLN A 715 -10.44 16.86 20.37
C GLN A 715 -10.73 17.01 18.87
N HIS A 716 -11.89 16.52 18.47
CA HIS A 716 -12.38 16.51 17.09
C HIS A 716 -13.37 17.64 16.84
N ASP A 717 -13.30 18.27 15.67
CA ASP A 717 -14.07 19.46 15.30
C ASP A 717 -15.50 19.15 14.80
N ILE A 718 -16.15 18.16 15.42
CA ILE A 718 -17.48 17.65 15.03
C ILE A 718 -18.62 18.26 15.86
N LYS A 719 -18.33 19.26 16.69
CA LYS A 719 -19.32 19.82 17.62
C LYS A 719 -20.43 20.59 16.91
N ASN A 720 -20.07 21.35 15.88
CA ASN A 720 -20.95 22.34 15.23
C ASN A 720 -21.35 21.96 13.79
N VAL A 721 -21.19 20.69 13.41
CA VAL A 721 -21.55 20.22 12.05
C VAL A 721 -23.06 20.28 11.82
N ILE A 722 -23.47 20.63 10.60
CA ILE A 722 -24.87 20.84 10.22
C ILE A 722 -25.74 19.59 10.45
N ASP A 723 -25.16 18.40 10.27
CA ASP A 723 -25.83 17.10 10.45
C ASP A 723 -26.50 16.91 11.81
N LYS A 724 -25.99 17.56 12.87
CA LYS A 724 -26.64 17.50 14.18
C LYS A 724 -28.04 18.10 14.18
N LYS A 725 -28.29 19.10 13.34
CA LYS A 725 -29.63 19.69 13.14
C LYS A 725 -30.55 18.65 12.50
N PHE A 726 -30.07 17.91 11.50
CA PHE A 726 -30.83 16.83 10.87
C PHE A 726 -31.16 15.72 11.86
N ILE A 727 -30.18 15.27 12.66
CA ILE A 727 -30.38 14.25 13.70
C ILE A 727 -31.41 14.70 14.74
N SER A 728 -31.27 15.92 15.27
CA SER A 728 -32.19 16.47 16.28
C SER A 728 -33.63 16.51 15.76
N SER A 729 -33.84 17.07 14.57
CA SER A 729 -35.16 17.12 13.94
C SER A 729 -35.70 15.73 13.61
N PHE A 730 -34.87 14.82 13.10
CA PHE A 730 -35.28 13.45 12.81
C PHE A 730 -35.77 12.74 14.08
N LYS A 731 -35.05 12.87 15.20
CA LYS A 731 -35.47 12.30 16.50
C LYS A 731 -36.82 12.83 16.95
N LYS A 732 -37.11 14.11 16.71
CA LYS A 732 -38.36 14.77 17.11
C LYS A 732 -39.55 14.44 16.19
N ASN A 733 -39.30 14.38 14.89
CA ASN A 733 -40.37 14.45 13.87
C ASN A 733 -40.57 13.15 13.08
N TYR A 734 -39.62 12.21 13.10
CA TYR A 734 -39.72 10.99 12.32
C TYR A 734 -40.82 10.06 12.85
N LYS A 735 -41.74 9.68 11.95
CA LYS A 735 -42.68 8.57 12.13
C LYS A 735 -42.57 7.66 10.92
N ARG A 736 -42.64 6.34 11.11
CA ARG A 736 -42.53 5.35 10.04
C ARG A 736 -43.53 5.68 8.92
N GLY A 737 -43.05 5.75 7.67
CA GLY A 737 -43.86 6.08 6.49
C GLY A 737 -44.06 7.57 6.21
N LYS A 738 -43.67 8.49 7.11
CA LYS A 738 -43.71 9.93 6.84
C LYS A 738 -42.42 10.44 6.22
N LYS A 739 -42.55 11.34 5.25
CA LYS A 739 -41.42 12.05 4.64
C LYS A 739 -41.02 13.26 5.47
N LEU A 740 -39.72 13.55 5.53
CA LEU A 740 -39.14 14.73 6.16
C LEU A 740 -38.38 15.53 5.11
N GLU A 741 -38.54 16.85 5.14
CA GLU A 741 -37.82 17.76 4.25
C GLU A 741 -37.07 18.83 5.05
N PHE A 742 -35.84 19.09 4.64
CA PHE A 742 -34.96 20.11 5.19
C PHE A 742 -34.59 21.11 4.10
N LYS A 743 -34.53 22.40 4.46
CA LYS A 743 -34.03 23.48 3.59
C LYS A 743 -33.04 24.32 4.39
N CYS A 744 -31.82 24.46 3.88
CA CYS A 744 -30.75 25.20 4.55
C CYS A 744 -29.72 25.72 3.54
N SER A 745 -28.95 26.74 3.93
CA SER A 745 -27.77 27.18 3.18
C SER A 745 -26.57 26.28 3.50
N ILE A 746 -25.59 26.24 2.61
CA ILE A 746 -24.32 25.53 2.80
C ILE A 746 -23.15 26.34 2.24
N ASN A 747 -22.03 26.31 2.94
CA ASN A 747 -20.79 26.99 2.56
C ASN A 747 -19.63 25.98 2.40
N ASN A 748 -18.55 26.40 1.74
CA ASN A 748 -17.40 25.51 1.49
C ASN A 748 -16.72 25.01 2.78
N THR A 749 -16.96 25.67 3.91
CA THR A 749 -16.52 25.26 5.24
C THR A 749 -17.34 24.10 5.83
N ASP A 750 -18.55 23.85 5.33
CA ASP A 750 -19.47 22.81 5.78
C ASP A 750 -19.13 21.46 5.12
N ARG A 751 -18.08 20.84 5.64
CA ARG A 751 -17.51 19.58 5.14
C ARG A 751 -18.29 18.36 5.62
N SER A 752 -18.25 17.28 4.84
CA SER A 752 -18.85 15.98 5.16
C SER A 752 -20.36 16.01 5.47
N THR A 753 -21.07 17.02 4.98
CA THR A 753 -22.51 17.17 5.20
C THR A 753 -23.26 15.93 4.70
N GLY A 754 -24.08 15.34 5.56
CA GLY A 754 -24.82 14.09 5.33
C GLY A 754 -24.19 12.85 5.96
N ALA A 755 -22.89 12.86 6.25
CA ALA A 755 -22.16 11.68 6.74
C ALA A 755 -22.56 11.27 8.17
N MET A 756 -22.67 12.23 9.11
CA MET A 756 -23.02 11.93 10.50
C MET A 756 -24.49 11.53 10.62
N PHE A 757 -25.36 12.17 9.85
CA PHE A 757 -26.77 11.78 9.79
C PHE A 757 -26.93 10.36 9.23
N SER A 758 -26.17 10.01 8.20
CA SER A 758 -26.20 8.66 7.61
C SER A 758 -25.62 7.61 8.55
N GLY A 759 -24.55 7.91 9.28
CA GLY A 759 -24.04 7.06 10.36
C GLY A 759 -25.07 6.81 11.46
N PHE A 760 -25.79 7.86 11.89
CA PHE A 760 -26.89 7.72 12.84
C PHE A 760 -28.00 6.80 12.32
N LEU A 761 -28.38 6.91 11.04
CA LEU A 761 -29.39 6.05 10.42
C LEU A 761 -28.92 4.61 10.27
N ALA A 762 -27.69 4.38 9.79
CA ALA A 762 -27.12 3.04 9.63
C ALA A 762 -27.01 2.30 10.97
N ASN A 763 -26.67 3.01 12.05
CA ASN A 763 -26.62 2.40 13.38
C ASN A 763 -28.01 1.96 13.87
N LYS A 764 -29.09 2.59 13.39
CA LYS A 764 -30.46 2.31 13.79
C LYS A 764 -31.18 1.31 12.88
N PHE A 765 -30.92 1.37 11.57
CA PHE A 765 -31.68 0.65 10.53
C PHE A 765 -30.81 -0.31 9.71
N GLY A 766 -29.51 -0.40 10.00
CA GLY A 766 -28.56 -1.20 9.24
C GLY A 766 -28.36 -0.69 7.81
N HIS A 767 -27.79 -1.54 6.96
CA HIS A 767 -27.51 -1.18 5.56
C HIS A 767 -28.77 -0.92 4.73
N ASN A 768 -29.89 -1.59 5.04
CA ASN A 768 -31.14 -1.43 4.29
C ASN A 768 -31.74 -0.02 4.46
N GLY A 769 -31.39 0.69 5.53
CA GLY A 769 -31.75 2.09 5.72
C GLY A 769 -33.26 2.34 5.77
N LEU A 770 -33.68 3.45 5.17
CA LEU A 770 -35.08 3.87 5.07
C LEU A 770 -35.60 3.70 3.64
N ASN A 771 -36.93 3.75 3.46
CA ASN A 771 -37.55 3.78 2.15
C ASN A 771 -37.08 5.00 1.33
N GLU A 772 -37.05 4.88 0.00
CA GLU A 772 -36.61 5.95 -0.90
C GLU A 772 -37.35 7.28 -0.63
N ASP A 773 -36.60 8.39 -0.63
CA ASP A 773 -37.11 9.75 -0.38
C ASP A 773 -37.83 9.94 0.97
N THR A 774 -37.51 9.14 1.98
CA THR A 774 -38.01 9.36 3.34
C THR A 774 -37.46 10.66 3.92
N VAL A 775 -36.20 10.99 3.66
CA VAL A 775 -35.58 12.24 4.09
C VAL A 775 -34.99 12.98 2.90
N LYS A 776 -35.47 14.20 2.64
CA LYS A 776 -34.95 15.08 1.60
C LYS A 776 -34.28 16.30 2.21
N ILE A 777 -33.02 16.54 1.88
CA ILE A 777 -32.26 17.71 2.35
C ILE A 777 -31.92 18.56 1.14
N SER A 778 -32.50 19.76 1.07
CA SER A 778 -32.27 20.73 0.01
C SER A 778 -31.37 21.85 0.49
N LEU A 779 -30.27 22.06 -0.23
CA LEU A 779 -29.18 22.95 0.14
C LEU A 779 -28.95 23.97 -0.97
N LEU A 780 -28.56 25.18 -0.58
CA LEU A 780 -28.23 26.29 -1.49
C LEU A 780 -26.85 26.84 -1.11
N GLY A 781 -25.94 26.91 -2.08
CA GLY A 781 -24.57 27.44 -1.91
C GLY A 781 -23.50 26.47 -2.41
N THR A 782 -22.28 26.62 -1.90
CA THR A 782 -21.12 25.80 -2.29
C THR A 782 -20.84 24.79 -1.19
N ALA A 783 -20.92 23.49 -1.47
CA ALA A 783 -20.64 22.47 -0.46
C ALA A 783 -19.14 22.22 -0.30
N GLY A 784 -18.67 22.10 0.94
CA GLY A 784 -17.29 21.70 1.23
C GLY A 784 -16.96 20.27 0.81
N GLN A 785 -15.71 19.87 1.08
CA GLN A 785 -15.21 18.52 0.78
C GLN A 785 -16.11 17.42 1.35
N SER A 786 -16.21 16.30 0.63
CA SER A 786 -16.95 15.10 1.06
C SER A 786 -18.46 15.30 1.23
N PHE A 787 -19.06 16.20 0.45
CA PHE A 787 -20.51 16.39 0.44
C PHE A 787 -21.26 15.07 0.11
N GLY A 788 -22.17 14.66 0.99
CA GLY A 788 -22.91 13.42 0.85
C GLY A 788 -22.09 12.15 0.99
N ALA A 789 -20.90 12.22 1.61
CA ALA A 789 -20.12 11.04 1.92
C ALA A 789 -20.93 10.03 2.75
N PHE A 790 -20.85 8.76 2.38
CA PHE A 790 -21.50 7.64 3.06
C PHE A 790 -23.03 7.80 3.21
N THR A 791 -23.69 8.48 2.26
CA THR A 791 -25.14 8.66 2.35
C THR A 791 -25.88 7.33 2.19
N THR A 792 -26.74 7.00 3.16
CA THR A 792 -27.50 5.74 3.23
C THR A 792 -28.82 5.78 2.46
N TYR A 793 -29.40 4.60 2.20
CA TYR A 793 -30.74 4.46 1.63
C TYR A 793 -31.80 5.31 2.36
N GLY A 794 -32.67 5.93 1.54
CA GLY A 794 -33.78 6.77 1.98
C GLY A 794 -33.43 8.23 2.27
N VAL A 795 -32.16 8.61 2.15
CA VAL A 795 -31.70 10.02 2.21
C VAL A 795 -31.43 10.54 0.80
N THR A 796 -32.00 11.70 0.50
CA THR A 796 -31.83 12.41 -0.77
C THR A 796 -31.26 13.80 -0.51
N LEU A 797 -30.07 14.06 -1.02
CA LEU A 797 -29.36 15.34 -0.95
C LEU A 797 -29.50 16.09 -2.27
N SER A 798 -29.96 17.33 -2.19
CA SER A 798 -30.18 18.23 -3.31
C SER A 798 -29.36 19.49 -3.12
N LEU A 799 -28.46 19.81 -4.04
CA LEU A 799 -27.67 21.04 -3.97
C LEU A 799 -27.95 21.93 -5.18
N ALA A 800 -28.38 23.16 -4.90
CA ALA A 800 -28.38 24.25 -5.87
C ALA A 800 -27.11 25.09 -5.66
N GLY A 801 -26.14 24.95 -6.56
CA GLY A 801 -24.79 25.47 -6.44
C GLY A 801 -23.77 24.44 -6.93
N GLU A 802 -22.67 24.25 -6.22
CA GLU A 802 -21.55 23.38 -6.63
C GLU A 802 -20.97 22.61 -5.44
N GLY A 803 -20.34 21.46 -5.70
CA GLY A 803 -19.63 20.68 -4.69
C GLY A 803 -18.12 20.67 -4.93
N ASN A 804 -17.33 20.66 -3.87
CA ASN A 804 -15.88 20.45 -4.00
C ASN A 804 -15.56 18.96 -4.27
N ASP A 805 -14.36 18.49 -3.92
CA ASP A 805 -13.93 17.10 -4.10
C ASP A 805 -14.74 16.11 -3.23
N TYR A 806 -14.67 14.84 -3.62
CA TYR A 806 -15.19 13.70 -2.86
C TYR A 806 -16.71 13.66 -2.70
N VAL A 807 -17.47 14.35 -3.55
CA VAL A 807 -18.93 14.25 -3.54
C VAL A 807 -19.36 12.78 -3.63
N GLY A 808 -20.23 12.35 -2.71
CA GLY A 808 -20.72 10.97 -2.68
C GLY A 808 -19.63 9.92 -2.40
N LYS A 809 -18.51 10.29 -1.79
CA LYS A 809 -17.49 9.34 -1.32
C LYS A 809 -18.12 8.23 -0.48
N GLY A 810 -17.87 6.97 -0.84
CA GLY A 810 -18.43 5.81 -0.15
C GLY A 810 -19.96 5.76 -0.13
N LEU A 811 -20.65 6.34 -1.12
CA LEU A 811 -22.11 6.35 -1.21
C LEU A 811 -22.68 4.94 -0.96
N SER A 812 -23.65 4.86 -0.04
CA SER A 812 -24.20 3.61 0.50
C SER A 812 -25.72 3.53 0.29
N GLY A 813 -26.20 3.94 -0.89
CA GLY A 813 -27.60 3.81 -1.29
C GLY A 813 -28.39 5.11 -1.39
N GLY A 814 -27.84 6.22 -0.88
CA GLY A 814 -28.48 7.54 -0.96
C GLY A 814 -28.59 8.08 -2.38
N LYS A 815 -29.33 9.18 -2.52
CA LYS A 815 -29.41 9.96 -3.77
C LYS A 815 -28.76 11.34 -3.60
N ILE A 816 -27.94 11.75 -4.55
CA ILE A 816 -27.33 13.08 -4.58
C ILE A 816 -27.63 13.71 -5.94
N TYR A 817 -28.05 14.97 -5.97
CA TYR A 817 -28.08 15.70 -7.22
C TYR A 817 -27.67 17.15 -7.03
N ILE A 818 -26.86 17.64 -7.97
CA ILE A 818 -26.25 18.96 -7.94
C ILE A 818 -26.52 19.64 -9.27
N LYS A 819 -26.97 20.89 -9.18
CA LYS A 819 -27.24 21.76 -10.33
C LYS A 819 -26.86 23.19 -10.00
N PRO A 820 -26.52 24.02 -11.00
CA PRO A 820 -26.34 25.45 -10.79
C PRO A 820 -27.58 26.07 -10.11
N SER A 821 -27.35 27.11 -9.30
CA SER A 821 -28.44 27.93 -8.77
C SER A 821 -29.26 28.54 -9.91
N LYS A 822 -30.54 28.86 -9.66
CA LYS A 822 -31.43 29.42 -10.69
C LYS A 822 -30.92 30.75 -11.25
N ASP A 823 -30.21 31.51 -10.42
CA ASP A 823 -29.68 32.83 -10.76
C ASP A 823 -28.30 32.75 -11.43
N SER A 824 -27.75 31.54 -11.58
CA SER A 824 -26.45 31.34 -12.22
C SER A 824 -26.54 31.57 -13.73
N LYS A 825 -25.59 32.35 -14.26
CA LYS A 825 -25.44 32.62 -15.71
C LYS A 825 -24.51 31.64 -16.40
N VAL A 826 -23.94 30.67 -15.67
CA VAL A 826 -22.98 29.72 -16.24
C VAL A 826 -23.67 28.74 -17.19
N VAL A 827 -22.97 28.40 -18.27
CA VAL A 827 -23.37 27.28 -19.14
C VAL A 827 -22.89 26.01 -18.46
N ALA A 828 -23.83 25.27 -17.88
CA ALA A 828 -23.55 24.16 -16.97
C ALA A 828 -22.69 23.08 -17.63
N GLU A 829 -23.05 22.70 -18.86
CA GLU A 829 -22.38 21.67 -19.66
C GLU A 829 -20.93 22.02 -20.05
N ASN A 830 -20.51 23.28 -19.87
CA ASN A 830 -19.14 23.75 -20.11
C ASN A 830 -18.40 24.15 -18.81
N SER A 831 -18.99 23.90 -17.63
CA SER A 831 -18.49 24.40 -16.35
C SER A 831 -18.33 23.27 -15.34
N ILE A 832 -17.29 23.35 -14.50
CA ILE A 832 -17.11 22.42 -13.39
C ILE A 832 -18.23 22.63 -12.36
N ILE A 833 -18.85 21.52 -11.93
CA ILE A 833 -19.93 21.51 -10.93
C ILE A 833 -19.57 20.68 -9.69
N VAL A 834 -18.65 19.72 -9.86
CA VAL A 834 -18.09 18.89 -8.79
C VAL A 834 -16.59 18.69 -8.99
N GLY A 835 -15.85 18.62 -7.89
CA GLY A 835 -14.40 18.43 -7.92
C GLY A 835 -13.95 17.01 -8.30
N ASN A 836 -12.83 16.59 -7.73
CA ASN A 836 -12.13 15.34 -8.02
C ASN A 836 -12.62 14.17 -7.17
N THR A 837 -12.30 12.95 -7.60
CA THR A 837 -12.48 11.71 -6.81
C THR A 837 -13.94 11.53 -6.33
N VAL A 838 -14.88 12.02 -7.13
CA VAL A 838 -16.32 11.90 -6.90
C VAL A 838 -16.70 10.41 -6.92
N LEU A 839 -17.60 10.01 -6.01
CA LEU A 839 -18.07 8.63 -5.86
C LEU A 839 -16.99 7.60 -5.49
N TYR A 840 -15.88 8.05 -4.90
CA TYR A 840 -14.80 7.14 -4.54
C TYR A 840 -15.26 5.99 -3.63
N GLY A 841 -15.14 4.76 -4.13
CA GLY A 841 -15.52 3.57 -3.38
C GLY A 841 -17.02 3.44 -3.12
N ALA A 842 -17.88 4.14 -3.86
CA ALA A 842 -19.32 4.05 -3.71
C ALA A 842 -19.81 2.62 -3.96
N VAL A 843 -20.70 2.11 -3.11
CA VAL A 843 -21.20 0.71 -3.17
C VAL A 843 -22.61 0.62 -3.75
N SER A 844 -23.41 1.68 -3.62
CA SER A 844 -24.76 1.78 -4.17
C SER A 844 -25.26 3.23 -4.08
N GLY A 845 -26.37 3.53 -4.76
CA GLY A 845 -26.99 4.86 -4.74
C GLY A 845 -27.01 5.52 -6.10
N GLN A 846 -27.53 6.75 -6.17
CA GLN A 846 -27.70 7.47 -7.45
C GLN A 846 -27.23 8.91 -7.38
N CYS A 847 -26.49 9.34 -8.40
CA CYS A 847 -25.96 10.69 -8.52
C CYS A 847 -26.33 11.35 -9.85
N TYR A 848 -26.69 12.63 -9.82
CA TYR A 848 -27.05 13.39 -11.01
C TYR A 848 -26.41 14.79 -10.96
N PHE A 849 -25.44 15.04 -11.83
CA PHE A 849 -24.62 16.26 -11.83
C PHE A 849 -24.83 17.02 -13.14
N ARG A 850 -25.39 18.22 -13.06
CA ARG A 850 -25.57 19.10 -14.23
C ARG A 850 -24.34 20.00 -14.38
N GLY A 851 -23.32 19.43 -15.01
CA GLY A 851 -22.06 20.06 -15.35
C GLY A 851 -20.90 19.06 -15.39
N ILE A 852 -19.68 19.58 -15.46
CA ILE A 852 -18.43 18.82 -15.61
C ILE A 852 -17.90 18.40 -14.23
N ALA A 853 -17.44 17.16 -14.10
CA ALA A 853 -16.68 16.70 -12.95
C ALA A 853 -15.17 16.83 -13.17
N GLY A 854 -14.41 16.96 -12.09
CA GLY A 854 -12.95 16.91 -12.14
C GLY A 854 -12.38 15.52 -12.45
N GLU A 855 -11.15 15.33 -12.03
CA GLU A 855 -10.34 14.12 -12.23
C GLU A 855 -10.87 12.93 -11.44
N ARG A 856 -10.62 11.71 -11.93
CA ARG A 856 -10.93 10.44 -11.22
C ARG A 856 -12.41 10.29 -10.83
N PHE A 857 -13.31 10.79 -11.68
CA PHE A 857 -14.73 10.59 -11.48
C PHE A 857 -15.09 9.10 -11.41
N ALA A 858 -15.84 8.69 -10.38
CA ALA A 858 -16.24 7.32 -10.13
C ALA A 858 -15.08 6.33 -9.93
N VAL A 859 -13.92 6.81 -9.45
CA VAL A 859 -12.80 5.94 -9.09
C VAL A 859 -13.24 4.91 -8.05
N ARG A 860 -12.91 3.63 -8.27
CA ARG A 860 -13.35 2.51 -7.41
C ARG A 860 -14.87 2.41 -7.19
N ASN A 861 -15.71 2.99 -8.06
CA ASN A 861 -17.15 2.79 -7.97
C ASN A 861 -17.49 1.31 -8.09
N SER A 862 -18.28 0.82 -7.15
CA SER A 862 -18.61 -0.60 -6.96
C SER A 862 -20.10 -0.88 -7.10
N GLY A 863 -20.94 0.15 -7.31
CA GLY A 863 -22.37 -0.05 -7.50
C GLY A 863 -23.24 1.19 -7.62
N ALA A 864 -22.70 2.40 -7.48
CA ALA A 864 -23.47 3.63 -7.67
C ALA A 864 -23.77 3.90 -9.15
N TRP A 865 -24.92 4.51 -9.40
CA TRP A 865 -25.37 4.93 -10.73
C TRP A 865 -25.25 6.45 -10.86
N ALA A 866 -24.52 6.95 -11.84
CA ALA A 866 -24.24 8.37 -11.98
C ALA A 866 -24.49 8.91 -13.39
N VAL A 867 -24.99 10.15 -13.48
CA VAL A 867 -25.03 10.94 -14.71
C VAL A 867 -24.25 12.23 -14.51
N VAL A 868 -23.37 12.56 -15.45
CA VAL A 868 -22.53 13.76 -15.47
C VAL A 868 -22.43 14.31 -16.89
N GLU A 869 -22.18 15.61 -17.06
CA GLU A 869 -22.14 16.29 -18.38
C GLU A 869 -20.73 16.48 -18.95
N GLY A 870 -19.72 15.97 -18.27
CA GLY A 870 -18.32 15.88 -18.71
C GLY A 870 -17.44 15.43 -17.55
N LEU A 871 -16.23 14.93 -17.82
CA LEU A 871 -15.29 14.54 -16.75
C LEU A 871 -13.82 14.68 -17.17
N GLY A 872 -12.94 14.87 -16.18
CA GLY A 872 -11.48 14.94 -16.35
C GLY A 872 -10.81 13.60 -16.69
N ASP A 873 -9.49 13.53 -16.53
CA ASP A 873 -8.71 12.30 -16.74
C ASP A 873 -9.08 11.23 -15.70
N HIS A 874 -8.75 9.97 -16.02
CA HIS A 874 -8.96 8.80 -15.16
C HIS A 874 -10.43 8.55 -14.77
N GLY A 875 -11.38 8.91 -15.64
CA GLY A 875 -12.79 8.55 -15.46
C GLY A 875 -12.99 7.03 -15.33
N CYS A 876 -13.80 6.60 -14.36
CA CYS A 876 -14.11 5.20 -14.06
C CYS A 876 -12.89 4.31 -13.71
N GLU A 877 -11.80 4.92 -13.24
CA GLU A 877 -10.59 4.19 -12.85
C GLU A 877 -10.88 3.17 -11.73
N TYR A 878 -10.42 1.94 -11.89
CA TYR A 878 -10.71 0.80 -10.99
C TYR A 878 -12.20 0.54 -10.68
N MET A 879 -13.14 1.00 -11.49
CA MET A 879 -14.56 0.72 -11.26
C MET A 879 -14.82 -0.81 -11.31
N THR A 880 -15.54 -1.34 -10.33
CA THR A 880 -15.87 -2.78 -10.18
C THR A 880 -17.36 -3.07 -10.28
N GLY A 881 -18.20 -2.04 -10.35
CA GLY A 881 -19.65 -2.17 -10.45
C GLY A 881 -20.34 -0.82 -10.58
N GLY A 882 -21.64 -0.84 -10.84
CA GLY A 882 -22.45 0.37 -11.03
C GLY A 882 -22.55 0.80 -12.50
N VAL A 883 -23.10 2.00 -12.71
CA VAL A 883 -23.38 2.54 -14.04
C VAL A 883 -22.98 4.02 -14.09
N VAL A 884 -22.15 4.40 -15.06
CA VAL A 884 -21.79 5.81 -15.29
C VAL A 884 -22.29 6.26 -16.65
N ILE A 885 -22.93 7.43 -16.72
CA ILE A 885 -23.30 8.07 -17.97
C ILE A 885 -22.60 9.43 -18.05
N CYS A 886 -21.79 9.62 -19.09
CA CYS A 886 -21.16 10.89 -19.43
C CYS A 886 -21.85 11.49 -20.67
N LEU A 887 -22.40 12.69 -20.54
CA LEU A 887 -23.14 13.38 -21.60
C LEU A 887 -22.29 14.36 -22.42
N GLY A 888 -21.00 14.47 -22.10
CA GLY A 888 -20.04 15.31 -22.81
C GLY A 888 -18.65 14.69 -22.85
N ASP A 889 -17.63 15.53 -23.00
CA ASP A 889 -16.24 15.09 -23.18
C ASP A 889 -15.66 14.38 -21.95
N THR A 890 -14.68 13.51 -22.19
CA THR A 890 -13.90 12.82 -21.16
C THR A 890 -12.42 13.16 -21.28
N GLY A 891 -11.71 13.17 -20.16
CA GLY A 891 -10.24 13.18 -20.15
C GLY A 891 -9.62 11.82 -20.53
N LYS A 892 -8.30 11.77 -20.50
CA LYS A 892 -7.43 10.64 -20.86
C LYS A 892 -7.54 9.49 -19.86
N ASN A 893 -7.03 8.33 -20.26
CA ASN A 893 -6.91 7.12 -19.44
C ASN A 893 -8.25 6.60 -18.88
N PHE A 894 -9.36 6.87 -19.58
CA PHE A 894 -10.69 6.42 -19.16
C PHE A 894 -10.74 4.88 -19.05
N GLY A 895 -11.32 4.39 -17.96
CA GLY A 895 -11.50 2.97 -17.69
C GLY A 895 -10.22 2.21 -17.34
N ALA A 896 -9.13 2.90 -17.00
CA ALA A 896 -7.92 2.23 -16.51
C ALA A 896 -8.20 1.41 -15.25
N GLY A 897 -7.86 0.13 -15.27
CA GLY A 897 -8.14 -0.77 -14.15
C GLY A 897 -9.63 -1.12 -13.96
N MET A 898 -10.54 -0.63 -14.82
CA MET A 898 -11.97 -0.91 -14.72
C MET A 898 -12.23 -2.40 -14.94
N SER A 899 -12.70 -3.09 -13.91
CA SER A 899 -12.88 -4.54 -13.89
C SER A 899 -14.33 -4.98 -13.66
N GLY A 900 -15.27 -4.04 -13.53
CA GLY A 900 -16.70 -4.32 -13.52
C GLY A 900 -17.57 -3.06 -13.61
N GLY A 901 -18.85 -3.26 -13.91
CA GLY A 901 -19.81 -2.18 -14.15
C GLY A 901 -19.86 -1.74 -15.62
N LEU A 902 -20.68 -0.73 -15.92
CA LEU A 902 -20.90 -0.20 -17.27
C LEU A 902 -20.67 1.31 -17.30
N ALA A 903 -20.12 1.81 -18.41
CA ALA A 903 -20.17 3.23 -18.71
C ALA A 903 -20.78 3.50 -20.09
N TYR A 904 -21.56 4.57 -20.18
CA TYR A 904 -22.15 5.05 -21.41
C TYR A 904 -21.64 6.47 -21.68
N VAL A 905 -20.97 6.67 -22.82
CA VAL A 905 -20.38 7.96 -23.17
C VAL A 905 -21.04 8.48 -24.43
N TYR A 906 -21.60 9.70 -24.36
CA TYR A 906 -22.13 10.40 -25.52
C TYR A 906 -20.96 10.97 -26.33
N ASP A 907 -20.71 10.41 -27.52
CA ASP A 907 -19.56 10.72 -28.36
C ASP A 907 -20.00 11.00 -29.80
N PRO A 908 -20.66 12.15 -30.06
CA PRO A 908 -21.12 12.51 -31.40
C PRO A 908 -19.96 12.70 -32.40
N ASN A 909 -18.76 13.03 -31.90
CA ASN A 909 -17.58 13.34 -32.72
C ASN A 909 -16.64 12.12 -32.93
N ASN A 910 -16.98 10.94 -32.41
CA ASN A 910 -16.15 9.72 -32.47
C ASN A 910 -14.72 9.91 -31.92
N SER A 911 -14.55 10.75 -30.89
CA SER A 911 -13.24 11.10 -30.35
C SER A 911 -12.89 10.35 -29.07
N PHE A 912 -13.85 9.67 -28.43
CA PHE A 912 -13.68 9.05 -27.11
C PHE A 912 -12.64 7.93 -27.07
N LEU A 913 -12.52 7.15 -28.15
CA LEU A 913 -11.63 5.97 -28.16
C LEU A 913 -10.16 6.32 -27.90
N LYS A 914 -9.70 7.51 -28.33
CA LYS A 914 -8.31 7.97 -28.13
C LYS A 914 -7.98 8.25 -26.66
N ASN A 915 -9.00 8.46 -25.84
CA ASN A 915 -8.88 8.76 -24.42
C ASN A 915 -8.99 7.50 -23.55
N CYS A 916 -9.26 6.33 -24.13
CA CYS A 916 -9.52 5.09 -23.39
C CYS A 916 -8.23 4.30 -23.08
N ASN A 917 -8.18 3.70 -21.89
CA ASN A 917 -7.21 2.66 -21.58
C ASN A 917 -7.78 1.28 -21.94
N MET A 918 -7.37 0.74 -23.08
CA MET A 918 -7.91 -0.51 -23.63
C MET A 918 -7.38 -1.80 -22.95
N SER A 919 -6.65 -1.71 -21.83
CA SER A 919 -6.03 -2.88 -21.21
C SER A 919 -7.01 -3.90 -20.64
N LEU A 920 -8.18 -3.45 -20.16
CA LEU A 920 -9.20 -4.30 -19.51
C LEU A 920 -10.63 -4.09 -20.03
N ILE A 921 -10.85 -3.07 -20.87
CA ILE A 921 -12.17 -2.70 -21.38
C ILE A 921 -12.29 -2.96 -22.87
N GLU A 922 -13.52 -3.17 -23.32
CA GLU A 922 -13.92 -3.05 -24.71
C GLU A 922 -14.91 -1.88 -24.87
N VAL A 923 -14.87 -1.23 -26.03
CA VAL A 923 -15.78 -0.13 -26.38
C VAL A 923 -16.65 -0.59 -27.54
N ALA A 924 -17.95 -0.73 -27.30
CA ALA A 924 -18.94 -1.17 -28.27
C ALA A 924 -19.86 -0.01 -28.70
N LYS A 925 -20.37 -0.09 -29.93
CA LYS A 925 -21.48 0.76 -30.36
C LYS A 925 -22.78 0.22 -29.76
N MET A 926 -23.72 1.11 -29.45
CA MET A 926 -25.05 0.70 -29.01
C MET A 926 -25.81 0.03 -30.17
N THR A 927 -26.35 -1.17 -29.92
CA THR A 927 -27.28 -1.84 -30.83
C THR A 927 -28.67 -1.20 -30.73
N LEU A 928 -29.31 -0.97 -31.88
CA LEU A 928 -30.62 -0.32 -31.98
C LEU A 928 -31.73 -1.33 -31.66
N GLU A 929 -31.97 -1.63 -30.39
CA GLU A 929 -33.29 -2.14 -30.00
C GLU A 929 -34.29 -0.98 -30.13
N THR A 930 -35.21 -1.10 -31.10
CA THR A 930 -35.96 0.01 -31.71
C THR A 930 -37.03 0.65 -30.84
N SER A 931 -37.38 0.05 -29.69
CA SER A 931 -38.41 0.54 -28.77
C SER A 931 -38.04 0.34 -27.30
N VAL A 932 -37.94 1.44 -26.54
CA VAL A 932 -37.80 1.39 -25.07
C VAL A 932 -39.09 0.85 -24.47
N ASN A 933 -39.02 -0.31 -23.83
CA ASN A 933 -40.19 -0.86 -23.15
C ASN A 933 -40.37 -0.21 -21.77
N LYS A 934 -41.38 0.64 -21.64
CA LYS A 934 -41.67 1.37 -20.39
C LYS A 934 -41.93 0.45 -19.19
N LYS A 935 -42.36 -0.81 -19.41
CA LYS A 935 -42.59 -1.79 -18.32
C LYS A 935 -41.29 -2.12 -17.55
N PHE A 936 -40.13 -1.94 -18.19
CA PHE A 936 -38.83 -2.27 -17.63
C PHE A 936 -38.10 -1.07 -17.00
N LEU A 937 -38.71 0.13 -16.96
CA LEU A 937 -38.08 1.36 -16.47
C LEU A 937 -38.12 1.50 -14.94
N ASN A 938 -37.58 0.52 -14.22
CA ASN A 938 -37.36 0.62 -12.79
C ASN A 938 -35.94 0.17 -12.41
N TYR A 939 -35.40 0.75 -11.34
CA TYR A 939 -34.01 0.57 -10.94
C TYR A 939 -33.68 -0.90 -10.64
N GLU A 940 -34.58 -1.60 -9.94
CA GLU A 940 -34.37 -2.99 -9.51
C GLU A 940 -34.32 -3.94 -10.71
N PHE A 941 -35.28 -3.82 -11.63
CA PHE A 941 -35.30 -4.58 -12.87
C PHE A 941 -34.06 -4.31 -13.73
N LEU A 942 -33.71 -3.04 -13.94
CA LEU A 942 -32.57 -2.68 -14.80
C LEU A 942 -31.21 -3.06 -14.19
N SER A 943 -31.15 -3.25 -12.87
CA SER A 943 -29.96 -3.76 -12.16
C SER A 943 -29.88 -5.28 -12.16
N SER A 944 -30.99 -5.99 -12.43
CA SER A 944 -31.03 -7.45 -12.41
C SER A 944 -30.20 -8.10 -13.53
N ASN A 945 -30.02 -7.40 -14.66
CA ASN A 945 -29.21 -7.87 -15.78
C ASN A 945 -28.42 -6.72 -16.41
N MET A 946 -27.11 -6.76 -16.24
CA MET A 946 -26.19 -5.73 -16.74
C MET A 946 -25.80 -5.93 -18.21
N LEU A 947 -26.04 -7.11 -18.80
CA LEU A 947 -25.76 -7.39 -20.22
C LEU A 947 -26.93 -7.05 -21.15
N LYS A 948 -28.10 -6.74 -20.59
CA LYS A 948 -29.33 -6.42 -21.33
C LYS A 948 -29.85 -5.02 -20.95
N TYR A 949 -30.88 -4.58 -21.69
CA TYR A 949 -31.66 -3.37 -21.41
C TYR A 949 -30.83 -2.07 -21.40
N HIS A 950 -29.81 -1.99 -22.25
CA HIS A 950 -28.93 -0.82 -22.28
C HIS A 950 -29.68 0.46 -22.69
N SER A 951 -30.59 0.37 -23.66
CA SER A 951 -31.43 1.49 -24.11
C SER A 951 -32.40 1.97 -23.03
N GLU A 952 -33.07 1.05 -22.33
CA GLU A 952 -33.95 1.35 -21.19
C GLU A 952 -33.18 2.00 -20.05
N ARG A 953 -31.97 1.51 -19.75
CA ARG A 953 -31.11 2.04 -18.69
C ARG A 953 -30.71 3.48 -18.95
N LEU A 954 -30.24 3.76 -20.18
CA LEU A 954 -29.96 5.12 -20.63
C LEU A 954 -31.19 6.02 -20.52
N TYR A 955 -32.33 5.59 -21.05
CA TYR A 955 -33.57 6.37 -21.02
C TYR A 955 -34.02 6.68 -19.59
N PHE A 956 -33.97 5.68 -18.70
CA PHE A 956 -34.32 5.81 -17.28
C PHE A 956 -33.44 6.84 -16.58
N MET A 957 -32.12 6.73 -16.73
CA MET A 957 -31.17 7.61 -16.05
C MET A 957 -31.19 9.03 -16.62
N LEU A 958 -31.33 9.21 -17.93
CA LEU A 958 -31.51 10.52 -18.55
C LEU A 958 -32.81 11.20 -18.09
N THR A 959 -33.92 10.44 -18.01
CA THR A 959 -35.20 10.96 -17.51
C THR A 959 -35.06 11.43 -16.07
N ARG A 960 -34.34 10.67 -15.23
CA ARG A 960 -34.06 11.07 -13.85
C ARG A 960 -33.11 12.26 -13.76
N HIS A 961 -32.07 12.31 -14.58
CA HIS A 961 -31.18 13.46 -14.66
C HIS A 961 -31.97 14.72 -14.98
N TYR A 962 -32.78 14.70 -16.04
CA TYR A 962 -33.68 15.81 -16.37
C TYR A 962 -34.62 16.18 -15.22
N LYS A 963 -35.30 15.19 -14.61
CA LYS A 963 -36.23 15.41 -13.49
C LYS A 963 -35.57 16.10 -12.29
N TYR A 964 -34.35 15.73 -11.93
CA TYR A 964 -33.68 16.24 -10.73
C TYR A 964 -32.91 17.54 -11.00
N THR A 965 -32.33 17.68 -12.19
CA THR A 965 -31.39 18.77 -12.50
C THR A 965 -31.93 19.83 -13.46
N ASN A 966 -33.06 19.57 -14.14
CA ASN A 966 -33.57 20.36 -15.26
C ASN A 966 -32.50 20.57 -16.36
N SER A 967 -31.69 19.54 -16.64
CA SER A 967 -30.63 19.59 -17.66
C SER A 967 -31.20 19.77 -19.08
N SER A 968 -30.77 20.84 -19.75
CA SER A 968 -31.02 21.12 -21.17
C SER A 968 -30.44 20.04 -22.08
N VAL A 969 -29.25 19.54 -21.75
CA VAL A 969 -28.58 18.45 -22.48
C VAL A 969 -29.43 17.19 -22.41
N ALA A 970 -29.81 16.75 -21.21
CA ALA A 970 -30.64 15.57 -21.02
C ALA A 970 -31.98 15.67 -21.75
N PHE A 971 -32.63 16.83 -21.68
CA PHE A 971 -33.88 17.10 -22.38
C PHE A 971 -33.74 16.93 -23.90
N THR A 972 -32.69 17.50 -24.47
CA THR A 972 -32.40 17.43 -25.92
C THR A 972 -32.13 16.00 -26.36
N LEU A 973 -31.32 15.27 -25.59
CA LEU A 973 -30.98 13.87 -25.84
C LEU A 973 -32.22 12.96 -25.76
N LEU A 974 -33.14 13.22 -24.83
CA LEU A 974 -34.41 12.50 -24.69
C LEU A 974 -35.38 12.78 -25.84
N LYS A 975 -35.47 14.03 -26.31
CA LYS A 975 -36.36 14.42 -27.42
C LYS A 975 -36.04 13.64 -28.71
N ASN A 976 -34.75 13.40 -28.96
CA ASN A 976 -34.24 12.71 -30.16
C ASN A 976 -33.62 11.34 -29.84
N PHE A 977 -34.15 10.62 -28.84
CA PHE A 977 -33.48 9.46 -28.25
C PHE A 977 -33.00 8.39 -29.25
N LYS A 978 -33.78 8.09 -30.30
CA LYS A 978 -33.38 7.12 -31.34
C LYS A 978 -32.11 7.52 -32.09
N ILE A 979 -31.94 8.80 -32.40
CA ILE A 979 -30.73 9.31 -33.06
C ILE A 979 -29.59 9.38 -32.04
N THR A 980 -29.89 9.92 -30.86
CA THR A 980 -28.96 10.01 -29.73
C THR A 980 -28.29 8.68 -29.40
N LEU A 981 -29.04 7.56 -29.39
CA LEU A 981 -28.52 6.23 -29.11
C LEU A 981 -27.35 5.83 -30.01
N LYS A 982 -27.37 6.24 -31.30
CA LYS A 982 -26.29 5.93 -32.25
C LYS A 982 -24.96 6.59 -31.88
N ASN A 983 -25.01 7.68 -31.13
CA ASN A 983 -23.85 8.46 -30.72
C ASN A 983 -23.32 8.03 -29.34
N PHE A 984 -23.99 7.11 -28.65
CA PHE A 984 -23.47 6.55 -27.41
C PHE A 984 -22.49 5.40 -27.67
N LYS A 985 -21.41 5.38 -26.88
CA LYS A 985 -20.48 4.24 -26.75
C LYS A 985 -20.77 3.52 -25.44
N LEU A 986 -20.84 2.20 -25.49
CA LEU A 986 -20.89 1.32 -24.34
C LEU A 986 -19.47 0.87 -24.00
N VAL A 987 -19.04 1.15 -22.77
CA VAL A 987 -17.79 0.63 -22.21
C VAL A 987 -18.12 -0.49 -21.24
N ILE A 988 -17.53 -1.66 -21.48
CA ILE A 988 -17.70 -2.83 -20.62
C ILE A 988 -16.35 -3.54 -20.41
N PRO A 989 -16.02 -3.94 -19.18
CA PRO A 989 -14.80 -4.71 -18.94
C PRO A 989 -14.90 -6.14 -19.49
N ILE A 990 -13.80 -6.62 -20.07
CA ILE A 990 -13.75 -7.90 -20.78
C ILE A 990 -14.03 -9.07 -19.83
N ASP A 991 -13.34 -9.11 -18.68
CA ASP A 991 -13.48 -10.19 -17.71
C ASP A 991 -14.83 -10.13 -16.97
N TYR A 992 -15.36 -8.93 -16.76
CA TYR A 992 -16.71 -8.73 -16.21
C TYR A 992 -17.77 -9.31 -17.13
N LYS A 993 -17.72 -8.99 -18.43
CA LYS A 993 -18.64 -9.53 -19.44
C LYS A 993 -18.59 -11.06 -19.47
N LYS A 994 -17.37 -11.63 -19.51
CA LYS A 994 -17.18 -13.09 -19.45
C LYS A 994 -17.75 -13.71 -18.18
N ALA A 995 -17.52 -13.09 -17.02
CA ALA A 995 -18.04 -13.57 -15.74
C ALA A 995 -19.58 -13.57 -15.72
N LEU A 996 -20.23 -12.51 -16.23
CA LEU A 996 -21.69 -12.43 -16.30
C LEU A 996 -22.28 -13.49 -17.25
N ILE A 997 -21.70 -13.68 -18.44
CA ILE A 997 -22.13 -14.73 -19.39
C ILE A 997 -22.02 -16.11 -18.75
N ASN A 998 -20.92 -16.39 -18.05
CA ASN A 998 -20.73 -17.66 -17.36
C ASN A 998 -21.74 -17.89 -16.23
N ILE A 999 -22.17 -16.83 -15.55
CA ILE A 999 -23.22 -16.89 -14.53
C ILE A 999 -24.57 -17.22 -15.19
N GLU A 1000 -24.95 -16.51 -16.26
CA GLU A 1000 -26.19 -16.77 -17.00
C GLU A 1000 -26.26 -18.21 -17.55
N ASN A 1001 -25.15 -18.73 -18.08
CA ASN A 1001 -25.06 -20.10 -18.58
C ASN A 1001 -25.23 -21.14 -17.46
N LYS A 1002 -24.55 -20.95 -16.32
CA LYS A 1002 -24.67 -21.85 -15.16
C LYS A 1002 -26.05 -21.84 -14.54
N ASP A 1003 -26.69 -20.67 -14.46
CA ASP A 1003 -28.06 -20.57 -13.96
C ASP A 1003 -29.03 -21.27 -14.92
N SER A 1004 -28.81 -21.16 -16.23
CA SER A 1004 -29.59 -21.88 -17.26
C SER A 1004 -29.39 -23.40 -17.19
N GLU A 1005 -28.17 -23.89 -16.97
CA GLU A 1005 -27.88 -25.33 -16.78
C GLU A 1005 -28.49 -25.87 -15.48
N ASN A 1006 -28.41 -25.12 -14.38
CA ASN A 1006 -29.03 -25.52 -13.11
C ASN A 1006 -30.56 -25.57 -13.19
N ILE A 1007 -31.18 -24.69 -13.99
CA ILE A 1007 -32.63 -24.75 -14.26
C ILE A 1007 -32.96 -25.99 -15.10
N ARG A 1008 -32.14 -26.31 -16.12
CA ARG A 1008 -32.30 -27.53 -16.95
C ARG A 1008 -32.03 -28.84 -16.22
N MET A 1009 -31.24 -28.84 -15.15
CA MET A 1009 -31.02 -30.03 -14.31
C MET A 1009 -32.08 -30.19 -13.21
N LYS A 1010 -32.87 -29.14 -12.93
CA LYS A 1010 -33.93 -29.14 -11.90
C LYS A 1010 -35.34 -29.31 -12.47
N GLY A 1011 -35.54 -28.99 -13.75
CA GLY A 1011 -36.75 -29.34 -14.51
C GLY A 1011 -36.50 -30.62 -15.28
#